data_AF-A0A376M7Y7-F1
#
_entry.id   AF-A0A376M7Y7-F1
#
_cell.length_a   1.000
_cell.length_b   1.000
_cell.length_c   1.000
_cell.angle_alpha   90.00
_cell.angle_beta   90.00
_cell.angle_gamma   90.00
#
_symmetry.space_group_name_H-M   'P 1'
#
loop_
_entity.id
_entity.type
_entity.pdbx_description
1 polymer ?
#
loop_
_entity_poly.entity_id
_entity_poly.type
_entity_poly.pdbx_seq_one_letter_code
_entity_poly.pdbx_strand_id
1 'polypeptide(L)'
;MSGSAFAVTHHAFSSGAGRTSDGNGSHASTLKSPSYTKSVSWQHYPETGVINGINPDAPLIELGRGYNFANAGTINVQGDGSVAISGGTTSYTVQLVNSGTINVGTEQGKADGSNGEGLIGIKGNGSATTINNTKDGVINVYADNSWAFGGSTKAIVNNGIINLLCNIGCEIYAPNTTGTRNSQDGTADIIVPVASATPGQGNVPAAPVNAVSQQKLTNYTIGTNSDGSSGTLKANNLVISDNVKVNTGFSAGTADTTVVIDDVFKGENISGAENITSSSVVWNAKGSTDASGNVDVTMSKNAYTDVATDASVNDVAKALDAGYTNNELYTSLNVGTTAELNSALKQVSGSQATTVFREARVLSNRFSMLADAAPKVGNGLAFNVVAKGDPRAELGNNTEYDMLALRKTIDLSESQTMSLEYGIARLDGDGAQKAGDNGVTGGYSQFFGLKHQMSFDNGMNWNNALRYDVHNLDSSRSIAFSNTNKTADTDVKQQYQEFRSEGAKTFEPSEGLKVTPYAGVKLRHTLEGGYQERNAGDFNLNMNSGSETAVDSIVGLKLDYAGKDGWSASATLEGGPNLSYAKSQRTASLAGAGSQHFNIDDGQKGGGINSLASVGVKYSSKESSLNLDAYNWKEEGISDKGVMLNFKKTF
;
A
#
# COMPACT_ATOMS: atom_id res chain seq x y z
N MET A 1 25.73 28.57 19.61
CA MET A 1 25.11 29.92 19.53
C MET A 1 23.98 29.84 18.52
N SER A 2 22.76 30.23 18.95
CA SER A 2 21.52 30.62 18.22
C SER A 2 21.08 29.74 17.03
N GLY A 3 19.93 29.06 16.98
CA GLY A 3 18.63 29.25 17.65
C GLY A 3 17.69 30.09 16.77
N SER A 4 16.96 29.47 15.83
CA SER A 4 15.93 30.12 15.01
C SER A 4 14.64 29.29 15.06
N ALA A 5 13.69 29.76 15.87
CA ALA A 5 12.35 29.24 16.01
C ALA A 5 11.52 29.48 14.74
N PHE A 6 10.79 28.47 14.28
CA PHE A 6 9.76 28.63 13.25
C PHE A 6 8.50 29.23 13.87
N ALA A 7 8.17 30.46 13.45
CA ALA A 7 7.00 31.19 13.91
C ALA A 7 5.73 30.71 13.18
N VAL A 8 4.71 30.34 13.95
CA VAL A 8 3.33 30.23 13.50
C VAL A 8 2.77 31.65 13.38
N THR A 9 2.39 32.06 12.18
CA THR A 9 1.72 33.36 11.95
C THR A 9 0.25 33.26 12.37
N HIS A 10 -0.10 33.88 13.49
CA HIS A 10 -1.48 34.10 13.93
C HIS A 10 -2.06 35.34 13.22
N HIS A 11 -3.17 35.18 12.49
CA HIS A 11 -4.02 36.32 12.12
C HIS A 11 -5.06 36.52 13.23
N ALA A 12 -4.76 37.38 14.19
CA ALA A 12 -5.76 37.95 15.08
C ALA A 12 -6.39 39.16 14.38
N PHE A 13 -7.65 39.04 13.94
CA PHE A 13 -8.47 40.23 13.68
C PHE A 13 -9.16 40.64 14.98
N SER A 14 -8.53 41.58 15.67
CA SER A 14 -9.18 42.47 16.62
C SER A 14 -9.79 43.62 15.82
N SER A 15 -11.11 43.67 15.70
CA SER A 15 -11.82 44.94 15.51
C SER A 15 -12.71 45.17 16.71
N GLY A 16 -12.30 46.10 17.56
CA GLY A 16 -13.15 46.62 18.62
C GLY A 16 -14.38 47.31 18.01
N ALA A 17 -15.53 46.69 18.20
CA ALA A 17 -16.82 47.34 18.36
C ALA A 17 -17.69 46.35 19.15
N GLY A 18 -18.08 46.74 20.36
CA GLY A 18 -18.94 45.92 21.20
C GLY A 18 -20.34 45.75 20.62
N ARG A 19 -21.02 44.73 21.16
CA ARG A 19 -22.42 44.35 20.97
C ARG A 19 -22.75 43.62 19.66
N THR A 20 -23.06 42.34 19.78
CA THR A 20 -24.13 41.70 19.01
C THR A 20 -25.19 41.26 20.00
N SER A 21 -26.06 42.21 20.31
CA SER A 21 -27.34 42.05 20.97
C SER A 21 -28.27 42.92 20.13
N ASP A 22 -28.71 42.39 19.00
CA ASP A 22 -29.58 43.09 18.07
C ASP A 22 -30.39 42.03 17.32
N GLY A 23 -31.66 41.91 17.66
CA GLY A 23 -32.61 41.11 16.89
C GLY A 23 -32.84 41.76 15.53
N ASN A 24 -32.19 41.26 14.50
CA ASN A 24 -32.67 41.15 13.11
C ASN A 24 -31.51 40.66 12.23
N GLY A 25 -31.59 39.40 11.79
CA GLY A 25 -30.55 38.71 11.02
C GLY A 25 -30.35 39.24 9.60
N SER A 26 -29.54 40.29 9.44
CA SER A 26 -29.27 40.89 8.12
C SER A 26 -27.81 40.91 7.67
N HIS A 27 -26.88 40.25 8.38
CA HIS A 27 -25.50 40.16 7.95
C HIS A 27 -24.93 38.74 8.07
N ALA A 28 -25.01 37.98 6.98
CA ALA A 28 -24.19 36.80 6.76
C ALA A 28 -22.71 37.19 6.80
N SER A 29 -21.88 36.50 7.58
CA SER A 29 -20.42 36.65 7.51
C SER A 29 -19.92 36.05 6.20
N THR A 30 -20.04 36.80 5.09
CA THR A 30 -19.54 36.38 3.77
C THR A 30 -18.08 36.78 3.64
N LEU A 31 -17.14 35.85 3.83
CA LEU A 31 -15.71 36.11 3.63
C LEU A 31 -15.30 35.87 2.17
N LYS A 32 -14.93 36.95 1.47
CA LYS A 32 -14.33 36.92 0.12
C LYS A 32 -12.84 36.53 0.17
N SER A 33 -12.40 35.86 -0.89
CA SER A 33 -11.15 35.12 -1.12
C SER A 33 -9.84 35.79 -0.67
N PRO A 34 -8.82 35.04 -0.18
CA PRO A 34 -7.42 35.44 -0.24
C PRO A 34 -6.81 35.09 -1.61
N SER A 35 -5.89 35.93 -2.04
CA SER A 35 -5.05 35.75 -3.23
C SER A 35 -4.17 34.50 -3.09
N TYR A 36 -3.96 33.82 -4.22
CA TYR A 36 -3.08 32.66 -4.39
C TYR A 36 -1.75 32.78 -3.62
N THR A 37 -1.60 32.02 -2.53
CA THR A 37 -0.46 31.15 -2.16
C THR A 37 -0.41 30.94 -0.63
N LYS A 38 -0.51 29.67 -0.22
CA LYS A 38 -0.17 29.08 1.10
C LYS A 38 -1.16 29.24 2.28
N SER A 39 -1.37 28.07 2.90
CA SER A 39 -1.99 27.77 4.21
C SER A 39 -3.47 27.38 4.16
N VAL A 40 -3.80 26.24 4.78
CA VAL A 40 -5.16 25.79 5.06
C VAL A 40 -5.77 26.77 6.06
N SER A 41 -6.68 27.63 5.62
CA SER A 41 -7.27 28.66 6.48
C SER A 41 -8.39 28.07 7.33
N TRP A 42 -8.14 27.94 8.64
CA TRP A 42 -9.15 27.58 9.64
C TRP A 42 -9.87 28.83 10.13
N GLN A 43 -11.19 28.75 10.19
CA GLN A 43 -12.03 29.68 10.93
C GLN A 43 -12.51 28.99 12.21
N HIS A 44 -12.32 29.67 13.34
CA HIS A 44 -12.64 29.13 14.66
C HIS A 44 -13.80 29.89 15.28
N TYR A 45 -14.75 29.13 15.82
CA TYR A 45 -15.74 29.64 16.74
C TYR A 45 -15.47 29.07 18.14
N PRO A 46 -15.16 29.92 19.15
CA PRO A 46 -14.63 29.46 20.43
C PRO A 46 -15.70 28.84 21.34
N GLU A 47 -15.26 28.06 22.32
CA GLU A 47 -16.10 27.29 23.28
C GLU A 47 -17.22 28.09 23.96
N THR A 48 -16.99 29.38 24.19
CA THR A 48 -17.91 30.23 24.92
C THR A 48 -18.76 31.12 24.04
N GLY A 49 -18.59 31.06 22.71
CA GLY A 49 -19.41 31.80 21.77
C GLY A 49 -20.83 31.23 21.67
N VAL A 50 -21.82 32.11 21.46
CA VAL A 50 -23.19 31.74 21.03
C VAL A 50 -23.57 32.48 19.73
N ILE A 51 -23.94 31.75 18.68
CA ILE A 51 -24.54 32.28 17.45
C ILE A 51 -26.03 31.98 17.49
N ASN A 52 -26.88 32.99 17.29
CA ASN A 52 -28.32 32.82 17.19
C ASN A 52 -28.81 33.32 15.83
N GLY A 53 -29.51 32.47 15.10
CA GLY A 53 -30.12 32.77 13.83
C GLY A 53 -31.60 32.43 13.85
N ILE A 54 -32.46 33.43 13.67
CA ILE A 54 -33.91 33.26 13.55
C ILE A 54 -34.30 33.76 12.16
N ASN A 55 -34.83 32.87 11.33
CA ASN A 55 -35.20 33.12 9.93
C ASN A 55 -34.07 33.80 9.12
N PRO A 56 -32.86 33.24 9.07
CA PRO A 56 -31.76 33.84 8.30
C PRO A 56 -32.01 33.73 6.79
N ASP A 57 -31.72 34.81 6.05
CA ASP A 57 -31.84 34.85 4.58
C ASP A 57 -30.78 34.00 3.84
N ALA A 58 -29.76 33.51 4.56
CA ALA A 58 -28.65 32.68 4.06
C ALA A 58 -28.17 31.73 5.18
N PRO A 59 -27.28 30.75 4.90
CA PRO A 59 -26.67 29.97 5.99
C PRO A 59 -26.02 30.88 7.04
N LEU A 60 -26.14 30.54 8.33
CA LEU A 60 -25.59 31.38 9.40
C LEU A 60 -24.08 31.55 9.28
N ILE A 61 -23.41 30.45 8.91
CA ILE A 61 -22.01 30.44 8.54
C ILE A 61 -21.93 29.89 7.12
N GLU A 62 -21.51 30.73 6.19
CA GLU A 62 -21.25 30.35 4.81
C GLU A 62 -19.76 30.47 4.50
N LEU A 63 -19.11 29.34 4.24
CA LEU A 63 -17.68 29.31 3.95
C LEU A 63 -17.43 29.54 2.47
N GLY A 64 -16.46 30.41 2.19
CA GLY A 64 -15.88 30.55 0.86
C GLY A 64 -15.09 29.32 0.41
N ARG A 65 -14.57 29.38 -0.81
CA ARG A 65 -13.81 28.29 -1.43
C ARG A 65 -12.56 27.91 -0.62
N GLY A 66 -12.51 26.67 -0.11
CA GLY A 66 -11.30 26.08 0.49
C GLY A 66 -11.02 26.43 1.95
N TYR A 67 -12.00 26.96 2.68
CA TYR A 67 -11.88 27.22 4.12
C TYR A 67 -12.33 26.02 4.95
N ASN A 68 -11.60 25.75 6.02
CA ASN A 68 -12.03 24.85 7.09
C ASN A 68 -12.74 25.65 8.19
N PHE A 69 -13.65 25.01 8.90
CA PHE A 69 -14.37 25.63 10.02
C PHE A 69 -14.40 24.71 11.23
N ALA A 70 -14.21 25.27 12.41
CA ALA A 70 -14.32 24.58 13.68
C ALA A 70 -15.28 25.32 14.61
N ASN A 71 -16.39 24.68 14.98
CA ASN A 71 -17.25 25.12 16.05
C ASN A 71 -16.81 24.48 17.37
N ALA A 72 -16.52 25.27 18.39
CA ALA A 72 -16.43 24.79 19.77
C ALA A 72 -17.54 25.39 20.66
N GLY A 73 -18.22 26.46 20.21
CA GLY A 73 -19.29 27.15 20.91
C GLY A 73 -20.69 26.63 20.62
N THR A 74 -21.71 27.43 20.91
CA THR A 74 -23.12 27.09 20.63
C THR A 74 -23.64 27.82 19.39
N ILE A 75 -24.31 27.10 18.48
CA ILE A 75 -24.98 27.67 17.30
C ILE A 75 -26.45 27.27 17.36
N ASN A 76 -27.35 28.25 17.40
CA ASN A 76 -28.80 28.06 17.35
C ASN A 76 -29.33 28.56 16.00
N VAL A 77 -30.04 27.70 15.26
CA VAL A 77 -30.67 28.07 13.99
C VAL A 77 -32.16 27.76 14.04
N GLN A 78 -33.00 28.70 13.64
CA GLN A 78 -34.45 28.58 13.48
C GLN A 78 -34.88 29.19 12.15
N GLY A 79 -35.97 28.70 11.57
CA GLY A 79 -36.58 29.23 10.35
C GLY A 79 -36.51 28.27 9.17
N ASP A 80 -37.53 28.32 8.31
CA ASP A 80 -37.71 27.35 7.22
C ASP A 80 -36.49 27.27 6.30
N GLY A 81 -36.02 26.05 6.02
CA GLY A 81 -34.91 25.77 5.11
C GLY A 81 -33.53 26.26 5.59
N SER A 82 -33.42 26.74 6.83
CA SER A 82 -32.21 27.38 7.33
C SER A 82 -31.06 26.39 7.53
N VAL A 83 -29.83 26.85 7.27
CA VAL A 83 -28.62 26.05 7.44
C VAL A 83 -27.69 26.71 8.46
N ALA A 84 -27.24 25.97 9.48
CA ALA A 84 -26.35 26.53 10.50
C ALA A 84 -24.94 26.75 9.91
N ILE A 85 -24.33 25.70 9.38
CA ILE A 85 -23.01 25.76 8.75
C ILE A 85 -23.10 25.24 7.32
N SER A 86 -22.64 26.01 6.35
CA SER A 86 -22.58 25.63 4.94
C SER A 86 -21.15 25.73 4.42
N GLY A 87 -20.56 24.60 4.02
CA GLY A 87 -19.24 24.56 3.40
C GLY A 87 -19.24 25.14 1.99
N GLY A 88 -18.12 25.68 1.52
CA GLY A 88 -18.04 26.21 0.16
C GLY A 88 -18.05 25.12 -0.90
N THR A 89 -18.57 25.43 -2.10
CA THR A 89 -18.46 24.56 -3.28
C THR A 89 -17.03 24.56 -3.80
N THR A 90 -16.33 23.43 -3.70
CA THR A 90 -14.91 23.36 -4.05
C THR A 90 -14.44 21.93 -4.35
N SER A 91 -13.37 21.81 -5.13
CA SER A 91 -12.60 20.58 -5.34
C SER A 91 -11.46 20.40 -4.33
N TYR A 92 -11.19 21.41 -3.50
CA TYR A 92 -10.21 21.36 -2.42
C TYR A 92 -10.76 20.63 -1.20
N THR A 93 -9.88 20.02 -0.41
CA THR A 93 -10.24 19.43 0.88
C THR A 93 -10.79 20.51 1.81
N VAL A 94 -12.00 20.30 2.33
CA VAL A 94 -12.65 21.16 3.32
C VAL A 94 -13.00 20.31 4.54
N GLN A 95 -12.76 20.83 5.73
CA GLN A 95 -13.11 20.20 7.00
C GLN A 95 -14.09 21.09 7.76
N LEU A 96 -15.26 20.55 8.08
CA LEU A 96 -16.29 21.18 8.90
C LEU A 96 -16.36 20.42 10.22
N VAL A 97 -15.86 21.01 11.29
CA VAL A 97 -15.69 20.35 12.59
C VAL A 97 -16.64 20.95 13.62
N ASN A 98 -17.37 20.10 14.33
CA ASN A 98 -18.16 20.48 15.50
C ASN A 98 -17.64 19.78 16.76
N SER A 99 -17.15 20.58 17.70
CA SER A 99 -16.74 20.24 19.07
C SER A 99 -17.55 21.01 20.11
N GLY A 100 -18.52 21.81 19.66
CA GLY A 100 -19.47 22.54 20.49
C GLY A 100 -20.89 22.03 20.30
N THR A 101 -21.88 22.89 20.55
CA THR A 101 -23.30 22.55 20.40
C THR A 101 -23.90 23.20 19.15
N ILE A 102 -24.63 22.44 18.34
CA ILE A 102 -25.47 22.97 17.25
C ILE A 102 -26.93 22.59 17.54
N ASN A 103 -27.78 23.58 17.69
CA ASN A 103 -29.22 23.43 17.87
C ASN A 103 -29.93 23.77 16.56
N VAL A 104 -30.44 22.74 15.89
CA VAL A 104 -31.28 22.81 14.69
C VAL A 104 -32.72 22.92 15.14
N GLY A 105 -33.20 24.15 15.27
CA GLY A 105 -34.36 24.52 16.08
C GLY A 105 -33.98 24.73 17.56
N THR A 106 -34.94 25.14 18.37
CA THR A 106 -34.84 25.24 19.83
C THR A 106 -35.97 24.49 20.51
N GLU A 107 -35.80 24.13 21.79
CA GLU A 107 -36.86 23.51 22.59
C GLU A 107 -38.10 24.42 22.69
N GLN A 108 -37.89 25.71 22.96
CA GLN A 108 -38.97 26.69 22.98
C GLN A 108 -39.70 26.73 21.63
N GLY A 109 -38.94 26.76 20.53
CA GLY A 109 -39.51 26.78 19.19
C GLY A 109 -40.24 25.50 18.79
N LYS A 110 -39.96 24.38 19.45
CA LYS A 110 -40.74 23.14 19.32
C LYS A 110 -42.07 23.27 20.06
N ALA A 111 -42.07 23.86 21.25
CA ALA A 111 -43.26 24.01 22.09
C ALA A 111 -44.25 25.04 21.53
N ASP A 112 -43.76 26.14 20.96
CA ASP A 112 -44.59 27.23 20.42
C ASP A 112 -44.75 27.22 18.88
N GLY A 113 -44.07 26.31 18.19
CA GLY A 113 -44.13 26.13 16.74
C GLY A 113 -43.29 27.11 15.92
N SER A 114 -42.39 27.89 16.55
CA SER A 114 -41.56 28.89 15.86
C SER A 114 -40.29 28.36 15.18
N ASN A 115 -40.00 27.06 15.27
CA ASN A 115 -38.77 26.48 14.71
C ASN A 115 -38.68 26.51 13.18
N GLY A 116 -39.81 26.44 12.47
CA GLY A 116 -39.84 26.15 11.04
C GLY A 116 -39.48 24.68 10.72
N GLU A 117 -39.42 24.38 9.43
CA GLU A 117 -39.13 23.03 8.88
C GLU A 117 -38.00 23.04 7.84
N GLY A 118 -37.36 21.90 7.59
CA GLY A 118 -36.34 21.77 6.55
C GLY A 118 -34.94 22.29 6.93
N LEU A 119 -34.65 22.43 8.22
CA LEU A 119 -33.39 22.99 8.70
C LEU A 119 -32.24 21.97 8.57
N ILE A 120 -31.00 22.45 8.42
CA ILE A 120 -29.79 21.61 8.39
C ILE A 120 -28.74 22.16 9.36
N GLY A 121 -28.20 21.30 10.23
CA GLY A 121 -27.09 21.64 11.12
C GLY A 121 -25.81 21.96 10.34
N ILE A 122 -25.21 20.96 9.69
CA ILE A 122 -23.99 21.13 8.88
C ILE A 122 -24.22 20.61 7.47
N LYS A 123 -24.06 21.48 6.48
CA LYS A 123 -24.19 21.18 5.05
C LYS A 123 -22.83 21.24 4.35
N GLY A 124 -22.38 20.13 3.78
CA GLY A 124 -21.21 20.12 2.90
C GLY A 124 -21.61 20.31 1.43
N ASN A 125 -20.82 21.05 0.66
CA ASN A 125 -21.13 21.34 -0.75
C ASN A 125 -20.00 20.93 -1.73
N GLY A 126 -19.16 19.95 -1.37
CA GLY A 126 -18.03 19.50 -2.19
C GLY A 126 -17.66 18.03 -1.99
N SER A 127 -17.28 17.35 -3.08
CA SER A 127 -16.88 15.93 -3.06
C SER A 127 -15.59 15.65 -2.28
N ALA A 128 -14.86 16.69 -1.87
CA ALA A 128 -13.68 16.64 -1.01
C ALA A 128 -13.95 17.17 0.42
N THR A 129 -15.21 17.49 0.76
CA THR A 129 -15.61 18.03 2.08
C THR A 129 -15.82 16.92 3.10
N THR A 130 -15.21 17.03 4.27
CA THR A 130 -15.41 16.14 5.42
C THR A 130 -16.13 16.88 6.54
N ILE A 131 -17.24 16.33 7.01
CA ILE A 131 -17.92 16.81 8.22
C ILE A 131 -17.51 15.91 9.39
N ASN A 132 -17.12 16.49 10.52
CA ASN A 132 -16.80 15.76 11.75
C ASN A 132 -17.51 16.38 12.96
N ASN A 133 -18.53 15.69 13.50
CA ASN A 133 -19.01 15.95 14.84
C ASN A 133 -18.12 15.18 15.82
N THR A 134 -17.18 15.88 16.44
CA THR A 134 -16.15 15.31 17.33
C THR A 134 -16.74 14.76 18.62
N LYS A 135 -15.96 14.05 19.44
CA LYS A 135 -16.43 13.45 20.70
C LYS A 135 -17.14 14.44 21.65
N ASP A 136 -16.69 15.69 21.65
CA ASP A 136 -17.25 16.75 22.50
C ASP A 136 -18.41 17.49 21.81
N GLY A 137 -18.64 17.23 20.53
CA GLY A 137 -19.65 17.86 19.70
C GLY A 137 -21.06 17.32 19.97
N VAL A 138 -22.01 18.23 20.11
CA VAL A 138 -23.44 17.92 20.27
C VAL A 138 -24.24 18.55 19.13
N ILE A 139 -25.13 17.79 18.50
CA ILE A 139 -26.11 18.31 17.54
C ILE A 139 -27.51 17.94 18.02
N ASN A 140 -28.33 18.94 18.35
CA ASN A 140 -29.72 18.77 18.74
C ASN A 140 -30.64 19.15 17.58
N VAL A 141 -31.56 18.27 17.18
CA VAL A 141 -32.54 18.54 16.12
C VAL A 141 -33.93 18.63 16.74
N TYR A 142 -34.38 19.86 17.01
CA TYR A 142 -35.68 20.17 17.61
C TYR A 142 -36.77 20.44 16.57
N ALA A 143 -36.39 20.94 15.39
CA ALA A 143 -37.31 21.27 14.32
C ALA A 143 -37.85 20.01 13.62
N ASP A 144 -39.13 20.01 13.24
CA ASP A 144 -39.73 18.94 12.45
C ASP A 144 -39.16 18.96 11.01
N ASN A 145 -39.18 17.82 10.34
CA ASN A 145 -38.68 17.67 8.95
C ASN A 145 -37.27 18.26 8.73
N SER A 146 -36.35 18.08 9.68
CA SER A 146 -35.03 18.75 9.71
C SER A 146 -33.87 17.79 10.02
N TRP A 147 -32.64 18.20 9.75
CA TRP A 147 -31.50 17.26 9.69
C TRP A 147 -30.24 17.74 10.40
N ALA A 148 -29.49 16.80 10.99
CA ALA A 148 -28.18 17.10 11.56
C ALA A 148 -27.17 17.47 10.46
N PHE A 149 -27.16 16.72 9.35
CA PHE A 149 -26.23 16.89 8.24
C PHE A 149 -26.92 16.96 6.89
N GLY A 150 -26.27 17.57 5.91
CA GLY A 150 -26.79 17.63 4.54
C GLY A 150 -25.74 17.86 3.45
N GLY A 151 -26.19 17.75 2.20
CA GLY A 151 -25.45 18.19 1.01
C GLY A 151 -24.50 17.13 0.40
N SER A 152 -23.55 17.58 -0.43
CA SER A 152 -22.58 16.70 -1.09
C SER A 152 -21.24 16.76 -0.40
N THR A 153 -20.78 15.61 0.11
CA THR A 153 -19.55 15.48 0.92
C THR A 153 -18.65 14.38 0.37
N LYS A 154 -17.41 14.35 0.85
CA LYS A 154 -16.56 13.15 0.84
C LYS A 154 -17.01 12.17 1.92
N ALA A 155 -17.15 12.66 3.16
CA ALA A 155 -17.50 11.85 4.33
C ALA A 155 -18.19 12.69 5.42
N ILE A 156 -18.99 12.02 6.25
CA ILE A 156 -19.62 12.57 7.46
C ILE A 156 -19.30 11.62 8.63
N VAL A 157 -18.66 12.15 9.67
CA VAL A 157 -18.20 11.41 10.86
C VAL A 157 -18.94 11.94 12.08
N ASN A 158 -19.51 11.05 12.88
CA ASN A 158 -20.08 11.37 14.18
C ASN A 158 -19.37 10.56 15.28
N ASN A 159 -18.46 11.23 15.98
CA ASN A 159 -17.83 10.75 17.21
C ASN A 159 -18.52 11.30 18.47
N GLY A 160 -19.35 12.34 18.32
CA GLY A 160 -20.07 12.98 19.41
C GLY A 160 -21.53 12.54 19.57
N ILE A 161 -22.35 13.44 20.10
CA ILE A 161 -23.77 13.20 20.40
C ILE A 161 -24.66 13.84 19.35
N ILE A 162 -25.60 13.08 18.80
CA ILE A 162 -26.72 13.61 18.01
C ILE A 162 -28.01 13.31 18.76
N ASN A 163 -28.85 14.31 18.99
CA ASN A 163 -30.15 14.17 19.63
C ASN A 163 -31.26 14.52 18.62
N LEU A 164 -32.09 13.55 18.26
CA LEU A 164 -33.28 13.75 17.42
C LEU A 164 -34.48 14.01 18.33
N LEU A 165 -34.79 15.30 18.52
CA LEU A 165 -35.71 15.80 19.54
C LEU A 165 -37.02 16.36 18.96
N CYS A 166 -37.23 16.28 17.65
CA CYS A 166 -38.45 16.74 16.97
C CYS A 166 -39.66 15.83 17.26
N ASN A 167 -40.85 16.23 16.78
CA ASN A 167 -42.06 15.39 16.81
C ASN A 167 -42.13 14.43 15.62
N ILE A 168 -41.81 14.92 14.42
CA ILE A 168 -41.88 14.17 13.15
C ILE A 168 -40.74 14.56 12.18
N GLY A 169 -40.25 13.58 11.42
CA GLY A 169 -39.45 13.82 10.22
C GLY A 169 -38.04 14.38 10.43
N CYS A 170 -37.54 14.49 11.66
CA CYS A 170 -36.12 14.77 11.85
C CYS A 170 -35.26 13.51 11.68
N GLU A 171 -34.18 13.64 10.93
CA GLU A 171 -33.25 12.53 10.66
C GLU A 171 -31.79 13.01 10.71
N ILE A 172 -30.84 12.09 10.61
CA ILE A 172 -29.41 12.44 10.61
C ILE A 172 -29.01 13.13 9.30
N TYR A 173 -29.56 12.69 8.17
CA TYR A 173 -29.14 13.15 6.85
C TYR A 173 -30.31 13.72 6.05
N ALA A 174 -30.13 14.93 5.52
CA ALA A 174 -31.09 15.52 4.60
C ALA A 174 -31.26 14.67 3.32
N PRO A 175 -32.42 14.73 2.65
CA PRO A 175 -32.64 14.09 1.37
C PRO A 175 -31.52 14.42 0.37
N ASN A 176 -31.10 13.43 -0.41
CA ASN A 176 -30.02 13.54 -1.40
C ASN A 176 -28.63 13.85 -0.84
N THR A 177 -28.37 13.69 0.46
CA THR A 177 -27.03 13.87 1.02
C THR A 177 -26.04 12.87 0.38
N THR A 178 -25.06 13.30 -0.40
CA THR A 178 -24.10 12.40 -1.05
C THR A 178 -22.75 12.43 -0.34
N GLY A 179 -21.93 11.43 -0.64
CA GLY A 179 -20.67 11.18 0.06
C GLY A 179 -20.73 9.89 0.84
N THR A 180 -19.58 9.42 1.30
CA THR A 180 -19.57 8.23 2.13
C THR A 180 -20.19 8.59 3.46
N ARG A 181 -21.45 8.20 3.62
CA ARG A 181 -22.22 8.35 4.87
C ARG A 181 -21.64 7.48 5.99
N ASN A 182 -20.54 6.77 5.70
CA ASN A 182 -19.47 6.41 6.61
C ASN A 182 -18.23 5.85 5.90
N SER A 183 -17.03 6.41 6.11
CA SER A 183 -15.72 5.81 5.75
C SER A 183 -14.57 6.81 6.04
N GLN A 184 -13.50 6.54 6.81
CA GLN A 184 -12.91 5.27 7.28
C GLN A 184 -11.76 5.53 8.30
N ASP A 185 -11.42 4.47 9.06
CA ASP A 185 -10.15 4.20 9.76
C ASP A 185 -9.78 5.04 10.97
N GLY A 186 -10.39 4.75 12.13
CA GLY A 186 -9.90 5.24 13.42
C GLY A 186 -9.59 6.74 13.42
N THR A 187 -10.38 7.52 12.66
CA THR A 187 -10.09 8.93 12.44
C THR A 187 -10.36 9.61 13.77
N ALA A 188 -9.29 9.82 14.52
CA ALA A 188 -9.29 10.71 15.65
C ALA A 188 -10.00 12.00 15.24
N ASP A 189 -10.67 12.63 16.20
CA ASP A 189 -11.22 13.96 15.99
C ASP A 189 -10.23 14.82 15.21
N ILE A 190 -10.72 15.48 14.16
CA ILE A 190 -9.85 16.30 13.31
C ILE A 190 -9.19 17.31 14.24
N ILE A 191 -7.86 17.20 14.39
CA ILE A 191 -7.11 18.05 15.32
C ILE A 191 -7.21 19.48 14.81
N VAL A 192 -8.04 20.27 15.49
CA VAL A 192 -8.20 21.69 15.23
C VAL A 192 -7.04 22.46 15.89
N PRO A 193 -6.34 23.37 15.18
CA PRO A 193 -5.34 24.24 15.80
C PRO A 193 -5.92 25.06 16.96
N VAL A 194 -5.15 25.24 18.05
CA VAL A 194 -5.64 25.87 19.29
C VAL A 194 -6.08 27.31 19.05
N ALA A 195 -7.34 27.64 19.38
CA ALA A 195 -7.88 28.99 19.28
C ALA A 195 -7.51 29.83 20.52
N SER A 196 -7.13 31.10 20.32
CA SER A 196 -6.78 32.02 21.41
C SER A 196 -7.96 32.85 21.91
N ALA A 197 -8.34 32.61 23.18
CA ALA A 197 -9.10 33.44 24.12
C ALA A 197 -10.63 33.61 23.97
N THR A 198 -11.25 33.91 25.13
CA THR A 198 -12.58 33.49 25.61
C THR A 198 -13.47 34.70 26.03
N PRO A 199 -14.77 34.75 25.67
CA PRO A 199 -15.78 35.57 26.39
C PRO A 199 -17.01 34.76 26.89
N GLY A 200 -17.51 35.02 28.10
CA GLY A 200 -18.27 34.09 28.98
C GLY A 200 -19.63 33.49 28.57
N GLN A 201 -20.01 32.43 29.33
CA GLN A 201 -21.06 31.41 29.11
C GLN A 201 -22.50 31.76 29.52
N GLY A 202 -23.47 31.05 28.92
CA GLY A 202 -24.85 30.86 29.38
C GLY A 202 -25.30 29.38 29.21
N ASN A 203 -26.32 28.94 29.99
CA ASN A 203 -26.66 27.52 30.22
C ASN A 203 -27.51 26.84 29.11
N VAL A 204 -27.35 25.51 29.01
CA VAL A 204 -28.03 24.58 28.07
C VAL A 204 -29.29 23.95 28.70
N PRO A 205 -30.48 24.00 28.06
CA PRO A 205 -31.70 23.29 28.51
C PRO A 205 -31.72 21.78 28.20
N ALA A 206 -32.49 21.02 28.96
CA ALA A 206 -32.62 19.56 28.88
C ALA A 206 -33.67 19.12 27.83
N ALA A 207 -33.48 17.92 27.27
CA ALA A 207 -34.31 17.37 26.20
C ALA A 207 -35.76 17.02 26.65
N PRO A 208 -36.79 17.34 25.85
CA PRO A 208 -38.16 16.90 26.11
C PRO A 208 -38.48 15.52 25.49
N VAL A 209 -39.30 14.77 26.23
CA VAL A 209 -39.80 13.42 25.93
C VAL A 209 -41.07 13.51 25.09
N ASN A 210 -41.28 12.52 24.20
CA ASN A 210 -42.43 12.25 23.31
C ASN A 210 -42.25 12.69 21.84
N ALA A 211 -41.71 11.78 21.01
CA ALA A 211 -41.90 11.78 19.55
C ALA A 211 -43.02 10.77 19.19
N VAL A 212 -43.84 11.06 18.19
CA VAL A 212 -45.12 10.33 17.93
C VAL A 212 -45.07 9.47 16.65
N SER A 213 -43.90 9.30 16.02
CA SER A 213 -43.73 8.42 14.85
C SER A 213 -42.42 7.63 14.90
N GLN A 214 -42.42 6.44 14.27
CA GLN A 214 -41.28 5.53 14.24
C GLN A 214 -40.22 6.02 13.25
N GLN A 215 -39.02 6.35 13.73
CA GLN A 215 -37.89 6.85 12.92
C GLN A 215 -37.07 5.66 12.39
N LYS A 216 -36.70 5.64 11.10
CA LYS A 216 -35.91 4.55 10.51
C LYS A 216 -34.46 4.99 10.30
N LEU A 217 -33.51 4.31 10.94
CA LEU A 217 -32.08 4.53 10.76
C LEU A 217 -31.51 3.59 9.68
N THR A 218 -30.89 4.17 8.66
CA THR A 218 -30.15 3.42 7.63
C THR A 218 -28.85 4.14 7.28
N ASN A 219 -27.84 3.41 6.79
CA ASN A 219 -26.58 3.97 6.30
C ASN A 219 -25.85 4.85 7.33
N TYR A 220 -25.83 4.41 8.58
CA TYR A 220 -25.17 5.09 9.69
C TYR A 220 -24.10 4.18 10.28
N THR A 221 -22.91 4.68 10.55
CA THR A 221 -21.92 3.97 11.36
C THR A 221 -21.49 4.77 12.56
N ILE A 222 -21.37 4.02 13.63
CA ILE A 222 -20.94 4.42 14.94
C ILE A 222 -19.42 4.54 14.90
N GLY A 223 -18.91 5.76 15.08
CA GLY A 223 -17.50 6.03 15.26
C GLY A 223 -17.05 5.58 16.65
N THR A 224 -15.88 4.95 16.73
CA THR A 224 -15.20 4.56 17.97
C THR A 224 -13.79 5.14 18.00
N ASN A 225 -13.27 5.37 19.19
CA ASN A 225 -11.97 6.01 19.43
C ASN A 225 -11.05 5.08 20.24
N SER A 226 -9.75 5.36 20.21
CA SER A 226 -8.73 4.57 20.92
C SER A 226 -8.82 4.64 22.44
N ASP A 227 -9.61 5.54 23.01
CA ASP A 227 -9.90 5.58 24.45
C ASP A 227 -11.12 4.71 24.84
N GLY A 228 -11.71 4.00 23.87
CA GLY A 228 -12.91 3.18 24.04
C GLY A 228 -14.23 3.96 23.90
N SER A 229 -14.19 5.28 23.72
CA SER A 229 -15.40 6.07 23.50
C SER A 229 -16.00 5.86 22.11
N SER A 230 -17.28 6.18 21.96
CA SER A 230 -18.00 6.09 20.70
C SER A 230 -19.03 7.20 20.52
N GLY A 231 -19.41 7.47 19.28
CA GLY A 231 -20.54 8.35 18.96
C GLY A 231 -21.85 7.77 19.47
N THR A 232 -22.68 8.62 20.07
CA THR A 232 -24.00 8.25 20.61
C THR A 232 -25.10 8.97 19.84
N LEU A 233 -26.12 8.22 19.41
CA LEU A 233 -27.36 8.80 18.88
C LEU A 233 -28.47 8.68 19.94
N LYS A 234 -29.06 9.81 20.34
CA LYS A 234 -30.25 9.80 21.19
C LYS A 234 -31.50 10.05 20.37
N ALA A 235 -32.42 9.09 20.39
CA ALA A 235 -33.69 9.17 19.66
C ALA A 235 -34.73 8.27 20.31
N ASN A 236 -36.00 8.66 20.25
CA ASN A 236 -37.13 7.85 20.71
C ASN A 236 -37.87 7.24 19.51
N ASN A 237 -38.43 6.05 19.66
CA ASN A 237 -39.13 5.28 18.63
C ASN A 237 -38.27 4.98 17.39
N LEU A 238 -37.00 4.58 17.59
CA LEU A 238 -36.03 4.33 16.51
C LEU A 238 -36.04 2.86 16.05
N VAL A 239 -36.02 2.62 14.73
CA VAL A 239 -35.77 1.31 14.12
C VAL A 239 -34.44 1.34 13.39
N ILE A 240 -33.48 0.57 13.90
CA ILE A 240 -32.20 0.31 13.27
C ILE A 240 -32.44 -0.68 12.13
N SER A 241 -32.14 -0.26 10.90
CA SER A 241 -32.37 -1.04 9.69
C SER A 241 -31.07 -1.17 8.89
N ASP A 242 -31.11 -0.96 7.57
CA ASP A 242 -30.06 -1.43 6.67
C ASP A 242 -28.77 -0.62 6.77
N ASN A 243 -27.64 -1.34 6.69
CA ASN A 243 -26.29 -0.77 6.61
C ASN A 243 -25.96 0.13 7.82
N VAL A 244 -26.36 -0.31 9.03
CA VAL A 244 -25.88 0.28 10.27
C VAL A 244 -24.62 -0.46 10.74
N LYS A 245 -23.52 0.26 10.94
CA LYS A 245 -22.20 -0.34 11.19
C LYS A 245 -21.50 0.21 12.43
N VAL A 246 -20.51 -0.50 12.94
CA VAL A 246 -19.54 0.01 13.93
C VAL A 246 -18.14 -0.05 13.32
N ASN A 247 -17.37 1.02 13.48
CA ASN A 247 -15.98 1.03 13.02
C ASN A 247 -15.03 0.39 14.05
N THR A 248 -13.74 0.28 13.72
CA THR A 248 -12.74 -0.42 14.53
C THR A 248 -11.72 0.52 15.18
N GLY A 249 -12.03 1.81 15.34
CA GLY A 249 -11.11 2.79 15.94
C GLY A 249 -10.68 2.44 17.38
N PHE A 250 -11.56 1.77 18.15
CA PHE A 250 -11.24 1.26 19.49
C PHE A 250 -10.03 0.32 19.54
N SER A 251 -9.73 -0.40 18.45
CA SER A 251 -8.65 -1.40 18.42
C SER A 251 -7.25 -0.81 18.53
N ALA A 252 -7.08 0.50 18.32
CA ALA A 252 -5.82 1.20 18.58
C ALA A 252 -5.59 1.45 20.09
N GLY A 253 -6.61 1.23 20.92
CA GLY A 253 -6.58 1.43 22.36
C GLY A 253 -6.38 0.16 23.18
N THR A 254 -6.76 -0.99 22.64
CA THR A 254 -6.84 -2.25 23.38
C THR A 254 -6.36 -3.44 22.54
N ALA A 255 -5.83 -4.46 23.23
CA ALA A 255 -5.53 -5.78 22.68
C ALA A 255 -6.64 -6.80 22.98
N ASP A 256 -7.75 -6.37 23.58
CA ASP A 256 -8.87 -7.26 23.89
C ASP A 256 -9.52 -7.77 22.61
N THR A 257 -9.81 -9.07 22.56
CA THR A 257 -10.51 -9.70 21.42
C THR A 257 -12.04 -9.57 21.54
N THR A 258 -12.52 -8.99 22.64
CA THR A 258 -13.94 -8.70 22.86
C THR A 258 -14.04 -7.35 23.56
N VAL A 259 -14.77 -6.42 22.94
CA VAL A 259 -14.96 -5.05 23.45
C VAL A 259 -16.46 -4.75 23.46
N VAL A 260 -16.97 -4.25 24.57
CA VAL A 260 -18.34 -3.75 24.66
C VAL A 260 -18.31 -2.25 24.48
N ILE A 261 -19.11 -1.75 23.55
CA ILE A 261 -19.30 -0.33 23.31
C ILE A 261 -20.66 0.04 23.87
N ASP A 262 -20.63 0.71 25.01
CA ASP A 262 -21.83 1.01 25.78
C ASP A 262 -22.58 2.19 25.17
N ASP A 263 -23.91 2.08 25.20
CA ASP A 263 -24.84 3.15 24.91
C ASP A 263 -24.65 3.88 23.55
N VAL A 264 -24.44 3.12 22.47
CA VAL A 264 -24.33 3.69 21.12
C VAL A 264 -25.65 4.32 20.65
N PHE A 265 -26.78 3.83 21.16
CA PHE A 265 -28.09 4.45 21.01
C PHE A 265 -28.80 4.60 22.37
N LYS A 266 -29.29 5.80 22.68
CA LYS A 266 -30.06 6.07 23.92
C LYS A 266 -31.47 6.57 23.60
N GLY A 267 -32.45 6.10 24.35
CA GLY A 267 -33.84 6.58 24.21
C GLY A 267 -34.85 5.46 24.40
N GLU A 268 -36.12 5.79 24.20
CA GLU A 268 -37.24 4.87 24.42
C GLU A 268 -37.65 4.19 23.11
N ASN A 269 -38.11 2.94 23.18
CA ASN A 269 -38.64 2.16 22.06
C ASN A 269 -37.67 2.00 20.86
N ILE A 270 -36.41 1.65 21.14
CA ILE A 270 -35.41 1.32 20.10
C ILE A 270 -35.52 -0.16 19.72
N SER A 271 -35.48 -0.47 18.42
CA SER A 271 -35.56 -1.84 17.89
C SER A 271 -34.61 -2.03 16.70
N GLY A 272 -34.32 -3.28 16.34
CA GLY A 272 -33.45 -3.61 15.21
C GLY A 272 -31.95 -3.63 15.52
N ALA A 273 -31.56 -3.70 16.81
CA ALA A 273 -30.17 -3.75 17.25
C ALA A 273 -29.37 -4.91 16.62
N GLU A 274 -30.06 -5.99 16.24
CA GLU A 274 -29.50 -7.13 15.51
C GLU A 274 -29.02 -6.80 14.09
N ASN A 275 -29.45 -5.67 13.51
CA ASN A 275 -29.03 -5.22 12.18
C ASN A 275 -27.68 -4.47 12.18
N ILE A 276 -27.11 -4.22 13.37
CA ILE A 276 -25.79 -3.60 13.50
C ILE A 276 -24.71 -4.60 13.08
N THR A 277 -23.84 -4.19 12.17
CA THR A 277 -22.72 -5.00 11.65
C THR A 277 -21.37 -4.30 11.84
N SER A 278 -20.25 -5.00 11.63
CA SER A 278 -18.94 -4.36 11.66
C SER A 278 -18.58 -3.73 10.31
N SER A 279 -17.77 -2.67 10.31
CA SER A 279 -17.14 -2.15 9.10
C SER A 279 -15.96 -2.99 8.62
N SER A 280 -15.43 -3.89 9.46
CA SER A 280 -14.30 -4.77 9.14
C SER A 280 -14.71 -6.23 9.12
N VAL A 281 -14.11 -7.04 8.23
CA VAL A 281 -14.30 -8.50 8.23
C VAL A 281 -13.59 -9.20 9.39
N VAL A 282 -12.62 -8.54 10.02
CA VAL A 282 -11.86 -9.08 11.16
C VAL A 282 -12.63 -8.95 12.48
N TRP A 283 -13.74 -8.22 12.48
CA TRP A 283 -14.58 -8.03 13.66
C TRP A 283 -16.02 -8.40 13.37
N ASN A 284 -16.65 -9.08 14.31
CA ASN A 284 -18.10 -9.26 14.37
C ASN A 284 -18.69 -8.21 15.32
N ALA A 285 -19.82 -7.62 14.94
CA ALA A 285 -20.58 -6.70 15.80
C ALA A 285 -21.93 -7.32 16.13
N LYS A 286 -22.33 -7.26 17.39
CA LYS A 286 -23.64 -7.73 17.86
C LYS A 286 -24.26 -6.69 18.78
N GLY A 287 -25.37 -6.09 18.32
CA GLY A 287 -26.17 -5.18 19.15
C GLY A 287 -27.00 -5.91 20.19
N SER A 288 -27.14 -5.30 21.37
CA SER A 288 -28.00 -5.77 22.46
C SER A 288 -28.59 -4.61 23.23
N THR A 289 -29.81 -4.78 23.75
CA THR A 289 -30.43 -3.77 24.62
C THR A 289 -30.03 -4.02 26.08
N ASP A 290 -29.58 -2.97 26.76
CA ASP A 290 -29.17 -3.00 28.16
C ASP A 290 -30.38 -2.94 29.11
N ALA A 291 -30.12 -2.97 30.42
CA ALA A 291 -31.18 -2.88 31.43
C ALA A 291 -31.89 -1.51 31.46
N SER A 292 -31.26 -0.46 30.92
CA SER A 292 -31.78 0.90 30.83
C SER A 292 -32.63 1.12 29.57
N GLY A 293 -32.66 0.17 28.64
CA GLY A 293 -33.33 0.30 27.34
C GLY A 293 -32.46 0.91 26.23
N ASN A 294 -31.19 1.22 26.51
CA ASN A 294 -30.20 1.68 25.55
C ASN A 294 -29.64 0.50 24.75
N VAL A 295 -29.01 0.78 23.61
CA VAL A 295 -28.36 -0.25 22.80
C VAL A 295 -26.85 -0.18 22.97
N ASP A 296 -26.27 -1.31 23.38
CA ASP A 296 -24.84 -1.57 23.42
C ASP A 296 -24.44 -2.41 22.19
N VAL A 297 -23.16 -2.36 21.82
CA VAL A 297 -22.60 -3.26 20.79
C VAL A 297 -21.41 -4.02 21.34
N THR A 298 -21.51 -5.34 21.31
CA THR A 298 -20.36 -6.22 21.56
C THR A 298 -19.60 -6.46 20.26
N MET A 299 -18.35 -6.02 20.21
CA MET A 299 -17.40 -6.29 19.14
C MET A 299 -16.55 -7.51 19.51
N SER A 300 -16.51 -8.52 18.64
CA SER A 300 -15.70 -9.75 18.83
C SER A 300 -14.75 -9.96 17.66
N LYS A 301 -13.47 -10.16 17.93
CA LYS A 301 -12.45 -10.39 16.90
C LYS A 301 -12.65 -11.78 16.29
N ASN A 302 -12.70 -11.85 14.97
CA ASN A 302 -12.59 -13.10 14.21
C ASN A 302 -11.11 -13.48 14.09
N ALA A 303 -10.78 -14.77 14.20
CA ALA A 303 -9.43 -15.23 13.89
C ALA A 303 -9.12 -14.92 12.42
N TYR A 304 -7.90 -14.48 12.13
CA TYR A 304 -7.46 -14.25 10.74
C TYR A 304 -7.59 -15.54 9.92
N THR A 305 -7.36 -16.71 10.54
CA THR A 305 -7.53 -18.02 9.88
C THR A 305 -8.96 -18.33 9.47
N ASP A 306 -9.96 -17.75 10.14
CA ASP A 306 -11.37 -17.99 9.85
C ASP A 306 -11.88 -17.06 8.74
N VAL A 307 -11.23 -15.90 8.59
CA VAL A 307 -11.60 -14.87 7.61
C VAL A 307 -10.81 -15.05 6.30
N ALA A 308 -9.53 -15.40 6.39
CA ALA A 308 -8.67 -15.60 5.24
C ALA A 308 -9.12 -16.84 4.45
N THR A 309 -9.18 -16.70 3.12
CA THR A 309 -9.63 -17.77 2.22
C THR A 309 -8.53 -18.29 1.32
N ASP A 310 -7.40 -17.60 1.27
CA ASP A 310 -6.24 -18.02 0.50
C ASP A 310 -5.33 -18.91 1.35
N ALA A 311 -5.16 -20.18 0.95
CA ALA A 311 -4.37 -21.13 1.71
C ALA A 311 -2.89 -20.73 1.86
N SER A 312 -2.35 -19.91 0.95
CA SER A 312 -0.96 -19.45 1.00
C SER A 312 -0.67 -18.53 2.19
N VAL A 313 -1.71 -17.93 2.80
CA VAL A 313 -1.54 -17.04 3.96
C VAL A 313 -1.91 -17.69 5.30
N ASN A 314 -2.24 -18.98 5.31
CA ASN A 314 -2.69 -19.66 6.53
C ASN A 314 -1.64 -19.64 7.65
N ASP A 315 -0.36 -19.81 7.32
CA ASP A 315 0.69 -19.86 8.34
C ASP A 315 0.96 -18.48 8.95
N VAL A 316 0.96 -17.41 8.14
CA VAL A 316 1.04 -16.04 8.66
C VAL A 316 -0.21 -15.66 9.45
N ALA A 317 -1.41 -16.08 9.03
CA ALA A 317 -2.65 -15.82 9.76
C ALA A 317 -2.62 -16.45 11.16
N LYS A 318 -2.20 -17.73 11.27
CA LYS A 318 -2.04 -18.41 12.56
C LYS A 318 -1.03 -17.71 13.47
N ALA A 319 0.11 -17.32 12.93
CA ALA A 319 1.14 -16.60 13.68
C ALA A 319 0.62 -15.24 14.18
N LEU A 320 -0.12 -14.51 13.34
CA LEU A 320 -0.72 -13.24 13.72
C LEU A 320 -1.80 -13.39 14.77
N ASP A 321 -2.65 -14.42 14.70
CA ASP A 321 -3.64 -14.71 15.74
C ASP A 321 -2.97 -15.07 17.08
N ALA A 322 -1.90 -15.87 17.06
CA ALA A 322 -1.15 -16.23 18.26
C ALA A 322 -0.34 -15.06 18.86
N GLY A 323 0.04 -14.09 18.02
CA GLY A 323 0.81 -12.91 18.40
C GLY A 323 -0.03 -11.65 18.65
N TYR A 324 -1.36 -11.77 18.60
CA TYR A 324 -2.26 -10.61 18.59
C TYR A 324 -2.00 -9.65 19.75
N THR A 325 -1.81 -8.38 19.43
CA THR A 325 -1.59 -7.31 20.40
C THR A 325 -2.05 -5.96 19.83
N ASN A 326 -1.97 -4.88 20.62
CA ASN A 326 -2.28 -3.54 20.18
C ASN A 326 -1.03 -2.85 19.59
N ASN A 327 -0.95 -2.76 18.27
CA ASN A 327 0.06 -1.99 17.56
C ASN A 327 -0.38 -1.62 16.12
N GLU A 328 0.50 -0.99 15.34
CA GLU A 328 0.17 -0.50 13.99
C GLU A 328 -0.11 -1.65 13.02
N LEU A 329 0.60 -2.77 13.14
CA LEU A 329 0.39 -3.95 12.31
C LEU A 329 -1.04 -4.48 12.47
N TYR A 330 -1.50 -4.71 13.70
CA TYR A 330 -2.83 -5.28 13.94
C TYR A 330 -3.97 -4.30 13.63
N THR A 331 -3.80 -3.02 13.96
CA THR A 331 -4.81 -1.99 13.64
C THR A 331 -4.98 -1.81 12.13
N SER A 332 -3.89 -1.91 11.36
CA SER A 332 -3.94 -1.85 9.89
C SER A 332 -4.72 -3.00 9.23
N LEU A 333 -4.76 -4.17 9.87
CA LEU A 333 -5.42 -5.36 9.34
C LEU A 333 -6.94 -5.35 9.52
N ASN A 334 -7.52 -4.32 10.13
CA ASN A 334 -8.97 -4.14 10.26
C ASN A 334 -9.63 -3.68 8.95
N VAL A 335 -9.44 -4.48 7.89
CA VAL A 335 -9.85 -4.17 6.53
C VAL A 335 -11.32 -4.52 6.26
N GLY A 336 -11.90 -3.94 5.21
CA GLY A 336 -13.33 -4.02 4.92
C GLY A 336 -13.77 -5.28 4.18
N THR A 337 -12.84 -6.03 3.57
CA THR A 337 -13.17 -7.23 2.78
C THR A 337 -12.15 -8.35 2.97
N THR A 338 -12.58 -9.60 2.77
CA THR A 338 -11.70 -10.78 2.79
C THR A 338 -10.61 -10.72 1.72
N ALA A 339 -10.92 -10.18 0.53
CA ALA A 339 -9.94 -10.05 -0.54
C ALA A 339 -8.81 -9.08 -0.16
N GLU A 340 -9.16 -7.97 0.49
CA GLU A 340 -8.19 -7.02 1.03
C GLU A 340 -7.36 -7.65 2.15
N LEU A 341 -7.97 -8.46 3.04
CA LEU A 341 -7.25 -9.17 4.08
C LEU A 341 -6.22 -10.16 3.49
N ASN A 342 -6.63 -10.99 2.53
CA ASN A 342 -5.72 -11.90 1.84
C ASN A 342 -4.55 -11.14 1.18
N SER A 343 -4.83 -9.98 0.56
CA SER A 343 -3.79 -9.12 -0.03
C SER A 343 -2.85 -8.59 1.05
N ALA A 344 -3.36 -8.04 2.14
CA ALA A 344 -2.58 -7.52 3.25
C ALA A 344 -1.68 -8.61 3.85
N LEU A 345 -2.24 -9.80 4.12
CA LEU A 345 -1.50 -10.95 4.66
C LEU A 345 -0.37 -11.40 3.73
N LYS A 346 -0.58 -11.43 2.41
CA LYS A 346 0.49 -11.71 1.44
C LYS A 346 1.61 -10.69 1.51
N GLN A 347 1.26 -9.40 1.53
CA GLN A 347 2.25 -8.33 1.59
C GLN A 347 3.06 -8.38 2.88
N VAL A 348 2.42 -8.50 4.05
CA VAL A 348 3.13 -8.53 5.34
C VAL A 348 3.93 -9.81 5.54
N SER A 349 3.48 -10.95 5.00
CA SER A 349 4.24 -12.20 5.08
C SER A 349 5.58 -12.16 4.32
N GLY A 350 5.73 -11.28 3.32
CA GLY A 350 6.87 -11.30 2.42
C GLY A 350 6.85 -12.43 1.39
N SER A 351 5.76 -13.20 1.28
CA SER A 351 5.58 -14.23 0.23
C SER A 351 5.72 -13.70 -1.21
N GLN A 352 5.46 -12.41 -1.40
CA GLN A 352 5.58 -11.73 -2.69
C GLN A 352 6.96 -11.11 -2.93
N ALA A 353 7.82 -11.07 -1.91
CA ALA A 353 9.12 -10.40 -1.93
C ALA A 353 10.19 -11.25 -2.63
N THR A 354 10.03 -11.47 -3.93
CA THR A 354 10.83 -12.45 -4.70
C THR A 354 11.77 -11.81 -5.72
N THR A 355 11.53 -10.57 -6.12
CA THR A 355 12.23 -9.95 -7.25
C THR A 355 13.73 -9.78 -7.00
N VAL A 356 14.18 -9.39 -5.79
CA VAL A 356 15.62 -9.18 -5.52
C VAL A 356 16.48 -10.42 -5.82
N PHE A 357 15.99 -11.61 -5.45
CA PHE A 357 16.69 -12.88 -5.69
C PHE A 357 16.56 -13.35 -7.14
N ARG A 358 15.46 -13.00 -7.82
CA ARG A 358 15.29 -13.25 -9.26
C ARG A 358 16.26 -12.42 -10.08
N GLU A 359 16.43 -11.13 -9.75
CA GLU A 359 17.36 -10.24 -10.44
C GLU A 359 18.81 -10.67 -10.27
N ALA A 360 19.19 -11.15 -9.08
CA ALA A 360 20.51 -11.76 -8.86
C ALA A 360 20.77 -12.95 -9.81
N ARG A 361 19.74 -13.78 -10.03
CA ARG A 361 19.81 -14.93 -10.94
C ARG A 361 19.86 -14.54 -12.41
N VAL A 362 19.10 -13.53 -12.83
CA VAL A 362 19.20 -12.93 -14.18
C VAL A 362 20.59 -12.37 -14.40
N LEU A 363 21.12 -11.61 -13.44
CA LEU A 363 22.45 -11.02 -13.52
C LEU A 363 23.54 -12.09 -13.68
N SER A 364 23.36 -13.24 -13.02
CA SER A 364 24.24 -14.39 -13.20
C SER A 364 24.29 -14.84 -14.67
N ASN A 365 23.14 -15.07 -15.30
CA ASN A 365 23.11 -15.38 -16.73
C ASN A 365 23.77 -14.29 -17.59
N ARG A 366 23.51 -13.02 -17.28
CA ARG A 366 24.09 -11.88 -18.03
C ARG A 366 25.60 -11.76 -17.92
N PHE A 367 26.21 -12.12 -16.80
CA PHE A 367 27.66 -12.23 -16.69
C PHE A 367 28.26 -13.23 -17.69
N SER A 368 27.64 -14.41 -17.83
CA SER A 368 28.08 -15.41 -18.82
C SER A 368 27.97 -14.85 -20.23
N MET A 369 26.83 -14.26 -20.58
CA MET A 369 26.61 -13.68 -21.89
C MET A 369 27.62 -12.57 -22.21
N LEU A 370 27.88 -11.69 -21.25
CA LEU A 370 28.81 -10.58 -21.42
C LEU A 370 30.25 -11.08 -21.60
N ALA A 371 30.66 -12.09 -20.83
CA ALA A 371 31.96 -12.74 -20.96
C ALA A 371 32.09 -13.52 -22.28
N ASP A 372 31.03 -14.21 -22.74
CA ASP A 372 31.03 -14.99 -23.97
C ASP A 372 31.08 -14.11 -25.23
N ALA A 373 30.43 -12.95 -25.18
CA ALA A 373 30.45 -11.96 -26.27
C ALA A 373 31.75 -11.12 -26.30
N ALA A 374 32.62 -11.22 -25.28
CA ALA A 374 33.80 -10.38 -25.16
C ALA A 374 34.77 -10.57 -26.35
N PRO A 375 35.18 -9.49 -27.06
CA PRO A 375 36.15 -9.61 -28.14
C PRO A 375 37.50 -10.10 -27.62
N LYS A 376 38.01 -11.20 -28.20
CA LYS A 376 39.35 -11.70 -27.90
C LYS A 376 40.41 -10.72 -28.43
N VAL A 377 41.32 -10.32 -27.56
CA VAL A 377 42.61 -9.69 -27.88
C VAL A 377 43.68 -10.79 -27.91
N GLY A 378 44.65 -10.65 -28.82
CA GLY A 378 45.48 -11.74 -29.36
C GLY A 378 45.89 -12.87 -28.40
N ASN A 379 46.36 -12.55 -27.19
CA ASN A 379 46.84 -13.53 -26.21
C ASN A 379 45.75 -14.38 -25.53
N GLY A 380 44.52 -14.42 -26.04
CA GLY A 380 43.40 -15.15 -25.42
C GLY A 380 42.71 -14.40 -24.27
N LEU A 381 43.14 -13.18 -23.96
CA LEU A 381 42.40 -12.27 -23.08
C LEU A 381 41.20 -11.70 -23.83
N ALA A 382 40.08 -11.50 -23.15
CA ALA A 382 38.91 -10.82 -23.65
C ALA A 382 38.29 -10.04 -22.49
N PHE A 383 37.78 -8.84 -22.76
CA PHE A 383 37.04 -8.08 -21.75
C PHE A 383 35.87 -7.38 -22.40
N ASN A 384 34.86 -7.10 -21.60
CA ASN A 384 33.66 -6.40 -22.03
C ASN A 384 33.10 -5.57 -20.88
N VAL A 385 32.49 -4.44 -21.22
CA VAL A 385 31.90 -3.51 -20.27
C VAL A 385 30.52 -3.09 -20.74
N VAL A 386 29.61 -2.96 -19.80
CA VAL A 386 28.29 -2.35 -19.99
C VAL A 386 28.15 -1.29 -18.92
N ALA A 387 27.69 -0.11 -19.32
CA ALA A 387 27.48 1.01 -18.42
C ALA A 387 25.99 1.22 -18.16
N LYS A 388 25.68 1.77 -17.00
CA LYS A 388 24.35 2.27 -16.63
C LYS A 388 23.81 3.22 -17.72
N GLY A 389 22.50 3.16 -17.99
CA GLY A 389 21.83 3.89 -19.06
C GLY A 389 21.95 3.27 -20.47
N ASP A 390 22.70 2.19 -20.63
CA ASP A 390 22.58 1.32 -21.81
C ASP A 390 21.33 0.42 -21.64
N PRO A 391 20.44 0.28 -22.63
CA PRO A 391 19.27 -0.61 -22.52
C PRO A 391 19.62 -2.07 -22.19
N ARG A 392 20.87 -2.50 -22.46
CA ARG A 392 21.38 -3.83 -22.07
C ARG A 392 21.71 -3.95 -20.58
N ALA A 393 21.74 -2.83 -19.87
CA ALA A 393 22.05 -2.71 -18.45
C ALA A 393 20.80 -2.71 -17.56
N GLU A 394 19.60 -2.85 -18.12
CA GLU A 394 18.33 -2.78 -17.40
C GLU A 394 17.87 -4.16 -16.90
N LEU A 395 17.45 -4.21 -15.64
CA LEU A 395 16.84 -5.32 -14.93
C LEU A 395 15.38 -4.99 -14.60
N GLY A 396 14.68 -5.89 -13.91
CA GLY A 396 13.33 -5.59 -13.41
C GLY A 396 13.31 -4.41 -12.44
N ASN A 397 12.12 -3.82 -12.25
CA ASN A 397 11.88 -2.72 -11.32
C ASN A 397 12.82 -1.50 -11.53
N ASN A 398 13.10 -1.15 -12.79
CA ASN A 398 13.98 -0.03 -13.18
C ASN A 398 15.38 -0.10 -12.54
N THR A 399 15.84 -1.31 -12.24
CA THR A 399 17.20 -1.51 -11.75
C THR A 399 18.15 -1.46 -12.94
N GLU A 400 19.25 -0.73 -12.82
CA GLU A 400 20.31 -0.68 -13.82
C GLU A 400 21.66 -1.07 -13.20
N TYR A 401 22.65 -1.40 -14.03
CA TYR A 401 23.98 -1.74 -13.55
C TYR A 401 25.12 -1.25 -14.43
N ASP A 402 26.27 -1.02 -13.79
CA ASP A 402 27.57 -1.02 -14.47
C ASP A 402 28.18 -2.42 -14.33
N MET A 403 28.64 -3.04 -15.40
CA MET A 403 29.21 -4.39 -15.38
C MET A 403 30.52 -4.46 -16.18
N LEU A 404 31.51 -5.15 -15.59
CA LEU A 404 32.75 -5.56 -16.24
C LEU A 404 32.81 -7.09 -16.24
N ALA A 405 33.14 -7.68 -17.39
CA ALA A 405 33.49 -9.10 -17.50
C ALA A 405 34.85 -9.25 -18.17
N LEU A 406 35.68 -10.13 -17.61
CA LEU A 406 37.02 -10.48 -18.07
C LEU A 406 37.08 -11.99 -18.31
N ARG A 407 37.72 -12.40 -19.40
CA ARG A 407 38.04 -13.80 -19.69
C ARG A 407 39.49 -13.92 -20.12
N LYS A 408 40.15 -14.98 -19.67
CA LYS A 408 41.46 -15.40 -20.17
C LYS A 408 41.42 -16.87 -20.56
N THR A 409 41.58 -17.15 -21.85
CA THR A 409 41.76 -18.52 -22.37
C THR A 409 43.25 -18.85 -22.48
N ILE A 410 43.61 -20.05 -22.05
CA ILE A 410 44.96 -20.61 -22.05
C ILE A 410 44.87 -22.01 -22.67
N ASP A 411 45.72 -22.28 -23.65
CA ASP A 411 45.89 -23.63 -24.19
C ASP A 411 46.78 -24.43 -23.23
N LEU A 412 46.23 -25.47 -22.62
CA LEU A 412 46.97 -26.36 -21.70
C LEU A 412 47.77 -27.41 -22.47
N SER A 413 47.24 -27.85 -23.61
CA SER A 413 47.88 -28.74 -24.59
C SER A 413 47.26 -28.49 -25.97
N GLU A 414 47.70 -29.23 -26.99
CA GLU A 414 47.08 -29.18 -28.33
C GLU A 414 45.60 -29.57 -28.34
N SER A 415 45.15 -30.34 -27.34
CA SER A 415 43.79 -30.86 -27.22
C SER A 415 43.02 -30.33 -26.01
N GLN A 416 43.59 -29.39 -25.24
CA GLN A 416 42.94 -28.89 -24.03
C GLN A 416 43.06 -27.39 -23.88
N THR A 417 41.95 -26.74 -23.53
CA THR A 417 41.92 -25.31 -23.22
C THR A 417 41.28 -25.08 -21.86
N MET A 418 41.75 -24.05 -21.16
CA MET A 418 41.21 -23.57 -19.91
C MET A 418 40.86 -22.09 -20.04
N SER A 419 39.65 -21.70 -19.66
CA SER A 419 39.23 -20.30 -19.62
C SER A 419 38.89 -19.91 -18.19
N LEU A 420 39.56 -18.87 -17.71
CA LEU A 420 39.26 -18.22 -16.43
C LEU A 420 38.39 -16.99 -16.70
N GLU A 421 37.34 -16.81 -15.91
CA GLU A 421 36.39 -15.72 -16.05
C GLU A 421 36.20 -15.02 -14.71
N TYR A 422 36.11 -13.70 -14.76
CA TYR A 422 35.82 -12.87 -13.60
C TYR A 422 34.99 -11.68 -14.02
N GLY A 423 34.10 -11.23 -13.15
CA GLY A 423 33.45 -9.96 -13.36
C GLY A 423 32.78 -9.42 -12.13
N ILE A 424 32.41 -8.15 -12.25
CA ILE A 424 31.84 -7.36 -11.20
C ILE A 424 30.74 -6.48 -11.80
N ALA A 425 29.66 -6.33 -11.05
CA ALA A 425 28.59 -5.41 -11.37
C ALA A 425 28.26 -4.56 -10.15
N ARG A 426 28.01 -3.27 -10.37
CA ARG A 426 27.40 -2.36 -9.40
C ARG A 426 25.97 -2.11 -9.84
N LEU A 427 25.02 -2.29 -8.93
CA LEU A 427 23.60 -2.11 -9.20
C LEU A 427 23.10 -0.83 -8.55
N ASP A 428 22.08 -0.24 -9.16
CA ASP A 428 21.36 0.94 -8.70
C ASP A 428 19.90 0.82 -9.16
N GLY A 429 18.95 1.01 -8.27
CA GLY A 429 17.53 0.82 -8.59
C GLY A 429 16.59 1.59 -7.68
N ASP A 430 15.33 1.64 -8.08
CA ASP A 430 14.29 2.41 -7.38
C ASP A 430 13.58 1.59 -6.29
N GLY A 431 13.98 0.34 -6.05
CA GLY A 431 13.32 -0.57 -5.11
C GLY A 431 12.02 -1.16 -5.67
N ALA A 432 11.13 -1.58 -4.77
CA ALA A 432 9.88 -2.23 -5.15
C ALA A 432 8.92 -1.31 -5.91
N GLN A 433 8.43 -1.77 -7.07
CA GLN A 433 7.41 -1.06 -7.87
C GLN A 433 5.97 -1.50 -7.58
N LYS A 434 5.81 -2.58 -6.81
CA LYS A 434 4.52 -3.21 -6.51
C LYS A 434 4.44 -3.49 -5.01
N ALA A 435 3.26 -3.25 -4.44
CA ALA A 435 2.99 -3.56 -3.05
C ALA A 435 3.15 -5.08 -2.79
N GLY A 436 3.82 -5.42 -1.70
CA GLY A 436 4.23 -6.77 -1.30
C GLY A 436 5.52 -7.28 -1.90
N ASP A 437 5.96 -6.71 -3.03
CA ASP A 437 7.21 -7.10 -3.69
C ASP A 437 8.41 -6.36 -3.07
N ASN A 438 9.61 -6.90 -3.29
CA ASN A 438 10.87 -6.21 -3.04
C ASN A 438 11.54 -5.78 -4.35
N GLY A 439 12.52 -4.90 -4.28
CA GLY A 439 13.31 -4.51 -5.45
C GLY A 439 14.71 -4.13 -5.04
N VAL A 440 15.65 -4.16 -5.99
CA VAL A 440 17.03 -3.72 -5.75
C VAL A 440 17.03 -2.20 -5.62
N THR A 441 17.70 -1.69 -4.59
CA THR A 441 18.01 -0.25 -4.43
C THR A 441 19.49 0.04 -4.65
N GLY A 442 20.34 -0.99 -4.55
CA GLY A 442 21.77 -0.85 -4.75
C GLY A 442 22.53 -2.15 -4.54
N GLY A 443 23.86 -2.04 -4.52
CA GLY A 443 24.75 -3.13 -4.13
C GLY A 443 25.68 -3.59 -5.25
N TYR A 444 26.30 -4.74 -5.02
CA TYR A 444 27.36 -5.28 -5.87
C TYR A 444 27.22 -6.78 -6.07
N SER A 445 27.55 -7.23 -7.27
CA SER A 445 27.64 -8.64 -7.62
C SER A 445 28.99 -8.97 -8.22
N GLN A 446 29.50 -10.15 -7.93
CA GLN A 446 30.76 -10.65 -8.46
C GLN A 446 30.56 -12.06 -8.97
N PHE A 447 31.24 -12.40 -10.07
CA PHE A 447 31.26 -13.75 -10.60
C PHE A 447 32.69 -14.25 -10.83
N PHE A 448 32.86 -15.55 -10.68
CA PHE A 448 34.05 -16.28 -11.07
C PHE A 448 33.65 -17.52 -11.86
N GLY A 449 34.32 -17.76 -12.99
CA GLY A 449 34.09 -18.91 -13.85
C GLY A 449 35.39 -19.62 -14.24
N LEU A 450 35.32 -20.94 -14.34
CA LEU A 450 36.40 -21.79 -14.81
C LEU A 450 35.83 -22.78 -15.82
N LYS A 451 36.24 -22.67 -17.09
CA LYS A 451 35.80 -23.56 -18.17
C LYS A 451 36.98 -24.38 -18.66
N HIS A 452 36.84 -25.70 -18.71
CA HIS A 452 37.82 -26.64 -19.26
C HIS A 452 37.20 -27.36 -20.45
N GLN A 453 37.85 -27.29 -21.60
CA GLN A 453 37.45 -28.02 -22.80
C GLN A 453 38.54 -29.01 -23.17
N MET A 454 38.14 -30.26 -23.39
CA MET A 454 38.97 -31.33 -23.93
C MET A 454 38.46 -31.69 -25.32
N SER A 455 39.30 -31.54 -26.32
CA SER A 455 39.02 -31.94 -27.70
C SER A 455 39.54 -33.36 -27.93
N PHE A 456 38.76 -34.17 -28.63
CA PHE A 456 39.11 -35.53 -29.03
C PHE A 456 39.09 -35.63 -30.56
N ASP A 457 39.68 -36.70 -31.08
CA ASP A 457 39.62 -37.01 -32.51
C ASP A 457 38.16 -37.10 -33.00
N ASN A 458 37.95 -36.81 -34.28
CA ASN A 458 36.63 -36.82 -34.94
C ASN A 458 35.66 -35.70 -34.48
N GLY A 459 36.19 -34.58 -33.97
CA GLY A 459 35.40 -33.38 -33.67
C GLY A 459 34.54 -33.49 -32.42
N MET A 460 34.86 -34.42 -31.51
CA MET A 460 34.22 -34.54 -30.21
C MET A 460 34.88 -33.63 -29.19
N ASN A 461 34.10 -32.99 -28.34
CA ASN A 461 34.57 -32.17 -27.23
C ASN A 461 33.88 -32.60 -25.93
N TRP A 462 34.61 -32.55 -24.82
CA TRP A 462 34.06 -32.63 -23.48
C TRP A 462 34.30 -31.31 -22.77
N ASN A 463 33.21 -30.64 -22.38
CA ASN A 463 33.24 -29.32 -21.76
C ASN A 463 32.82 -29.44 -20.30
N ASN A 464 33.63 -28.90 -19.41
CA ASN A 464 33.31 -28.72 -18.00
C ASN A 464 33.34 -27.23 -17.66
N ALA A 465 32.39 -26.76 -16.88
CA ALA A 465 32.36 -25.39 -16.37
C ALA A 465 32.00 -25.40 -14.89
N LEU A 466 32.81 -24.71 -14.08
CA LEU A 466 32.52 -24.40 -12.68
C LEU A 466 32.31 -22.89 -12.57
N ARG A 467 31.28 -22.49 -11.85
CA ARG A 467 30.90 -21.09 -11.66
C ARG A 467 30.53 -20.82 -10.21
N TYR A 468 30.89 -19.63 -9.74
CA TYR A 468 30.54 -19.12 -8.43
C TYR A 468 30.22 -17.62 -8.49
N ASP A 469 29.03 -17.25 -8.03
CA ASP A 469 28.57 -15.87 -7.94
C ASP A 469 28.28 -15.49 -6.49
N VAL A 470 28.56 -14.22 -6.17
CA VAL A 470 28.22 -13.61 -4.88
C VAL A 470 27.53 -12.29 -5.16
N HIS A 471 26.31 -12.15 -4.66
CA HIS A 471 25.49 -10.95 -4.72
C HIS A 471 25.33 -10.40 -3.31
N ASN A 472 25.68 -9.12 -3.10
CA ASN A 472 25.34 -8.36 -1.90
C ASN A 472 24.51 -7.16 -2.38
N LEU A 473 23.20 -7.24 -2.19
CA LEU A 473 22.24 -6.30 -2.77
C LEU A 473 21.51 -5.56 -1.64
N ASP A 474 21.36 -4.26 -1.81
CA ASP A 474 20.45 -3.47 -1.00
C ASP A 474 19.06 -3.57 -1.63
N SER A 475 18.03 -3.67 -0.80
CA SER A 475 16.66 -3.89 -1.26
C SER A 475 15.65 -3.17 -0.41
N SER A 476 14.51 -2.82 -1.02
CA SER A 476 13.35 -2.32 -0.30
C SER A 476 12.08 -3.06 -0.71
N ARG A 477 11.22 -3.34 0.28
CA ARG A 477 9.89 -3.94 0.11
C ARG A 477 8.82 -2.88 0.34
N SER A 478 7.87 -2.77 -0.58
CA SER A 478 6.73 -1.86 -0.44
C SER A 478 5.55 -2.58 0.21
N ILE A 479 4.84 -1.92 1.12
CA ILE A 479 3.65 -2.45 1.79
C ILE A 479 2.56 -1.40 1.65
N ALA A 480 1.51 -1.72 0.89
CA ALA A 480 0.40 -0.82 0.64
C ALA A 480 -0.94 -1.57 0.56
N PHE A 481 -1.78 -1.36 1.57
CA PHE A 481 -3.16 -1.86 1.65
C PHE A 481 -3.98 -0.97 2.59
N SER A 482 -5.28 -0.82 2.33
CA SER A 482 -6.13 0.18 3.02
C SER A 482 -5.43 1.56 3.08
N ASN A 483 -5.27 2.12 4.28
CA ASN A 483 -4.55 3.36 4.56
C ASN A 483 -3.10 3.14 5.01
N THR A 484 -2.58 1.92 4.91
CA THR A 484 -1.18 1.60 5.21
C THR A 484 -0.31 1.83 3.99
N ASN A 485 0.79 2.57 4.18
CA ASN A 485 1.82 2.75 3.18
C ASN A 485 3.19 2.78 3.88
N LYS A 486 4.00 1.73 3.69
CA LYS A 486 5.31 1.55 4.32
C LYS A 486 6.34 1.06 3.31
N THR A 487 7.60 1.37 3.60
CA THR A 487 8.76 0.84 2.88
C THR A 487 9.69 0.20 3.91
N ALA A 488 10.03 -1.07 3.69
CA ALA A 488 10.92 -1.85 4.56
C ALA A 488 12.24 -2.09 3.82
N ASP A 489 13.35 -1.56 4.34
CA ASP A 489 14.66 -1.66 3.72
C ASP A 489 15.46 -2.83 4.30
N THR A 490 16.30 -3.47 3.50
CA THR A 490 17.15 -4.58 3.93
C THR A 490 18.39 -4.74 3.06
N ASP A 491 19.40 -5.40 3.60
CA ASP A 491 20.57 -5.83 2.84
C ASP A 491 20.48 -7.36 2.69
N VAL A 492 20.59 -7.88 1.47
CA VAL A 492 20.48 -9.32 1.17
C VAL A 492 21.75 -9.87 0.55
N LYS A 493 22.05 -11.13 0.85
CA LYS A 493 23.17 -11.85 0.27
C LYS A 493 22.68 -13.10 -0.44
N GLN A 494 23.13 -13.31 -1.68
CA GLN A 494 22.92 -14.56 -2.40
C GLN A 494 24.26 -15.10 -2.90
N GLN A 495 24.44 -16.41 -2.81
CA GLN A 495 25.55 -17.11 -3.43
C GLN A 495 24.99 -18.14 -4.39
N TYR A 496 25.58 -18.22 -5.58
CA TYR A 496 25.18 -19.18 -6.60
C TYR A 496 26.38 -20.00 -7.04
N GLN A 497 26.24 -21.31 -7.04
CA GLN A 497 27.24 -22.27 -7.51
C GLN A 497 26.65 -23.08 -8.64
N GLU A 498 27.41 -23.25 -9.71
CA GLU A 498 27.00 -24.08 -10.84
C GLU A 498 28.18 -24.93 -11.32
N PHE A 499 27.90 -26.21 -11.55
CA PHE A 499 28.80 -27.10 -12.28
C PHE A 499 28.06 -27.68 -13.48
N ARG A 500 28.59 -27.45 -14.67
CA ARG A 500 28.05 -27.92 -15.95
C ARG A 500 29.06 -28.85 -16.61
N SER A 501 28.61 -30.01 -17.06
CA SER A 501 29.44 -30.98 -17.77
C SER A 501 28.67 -31.52 -18.97
N GLU A 502 29.26 -31.45 -20.15
CA GLU A 502 28.60 -31.85 -21.40
C GLU A 502 29.57 -32.46 -22.40
N GLY A 503 29.05 -33.37 -23.22
CA GLY A 503 29.70 -33.86 -24.42
C GLY A 503 29.09 -33.20 -25.65
N ALA A 504 29.92 -32.75 -26.58
CA ALA A 504 29.52 -32.14 -27.83
C ALA A 504 30.22 -32.83 -29.01
N LYS A 505 29.58 -32.85 -30.18
CA LYS A 505 30.20 -33.34 -31.41
C LYS A 505 29.92 -32.39 -32.55
N THR A 506 30.95 -31.85 -33.17
CA THR A 506 30.82 -30.94 -34.31
C THR A 506 30.87 -31.72 -35.63
N PHE A 507 29.84 -31.51 -36.45
CA PHE A 507 29.75 -31.99 -37.82
C PHE A 507 29.87 -30.80 -38.79
N GLU A 508 30.50 -31.02 -39.94
CA GLU A 508 30.59 -30.04 -41.02
C GLU A 508 29.95 -30.61 -42.29
N PRO A 509 28.60 -30.65 -42.37
CA PRO A 509 27.87 -31.28 -43.48
C PRO A 509 28.10 -30.58 -44.84
N SER A 510 28.45 -29.31 -44.83
CA SER A 510 28.83 -28.54 -46.01
C SER A 510 29.85 -27.48 -45.64
N GLU A 511 30.63 -27.00 -46.62
CA GLU A 511 31.63 -25.96 -46.40
C GLU A 511 31.03 -24.75 -45.68
N GLY A 512 31.65 -24.37 -44.55
CA GLY A 512 31.24 -23.21 -43.76
C GLY A 512 30.03 -23.42 -42.84
N LEU A 513 29.35 -24.58 -42.87
CA LEU A 513 28.25 -24.90 -41.96
C LEU A 513 28.71 -25.92 -40.92
N LYS A 514 28.70 -25.53 -39.65
CA LYS A 514 28.98 -26.39 -38.51
C LYS A 514 27.71 -26.65 -37.70
N VAL A 515 27.49 -27.91 -37.38
CA VAL A 515 26.36 -28.39 -36.58
C VAL A 515 26.93 -29.12 -35.37
N THR A 516 26.65 -28.61 -34.17
CA THR A 516 27.19 -29.15 -32.92
C THR A 516 26.05 -29.51 -31.97
N PRO A 517 25.50 -30.73 -32.05
CA PRO A 517 24.70 -31.27 -30.96
C PRO A 517 25.55 -31.48 -29.70
N TYR A 518 24.92 -31.27 -28.55
CA TYR A 518 25.52 -31.53 -27.24
C TYR A 518 24.48 -32.01 -26.24
N ALA A 519 24.94 -32.75 -25.24
CA ALA A 519 24.13 -33.20 -24.12
C ALA A 519 24.97 -33.29 -22.85
N GLY A 520 24.35 -33.04 -21.70
CA GLY A 520 25.05 -32.95 -20.44
C GLY A 520 24.14 -32.79 -19.23
N VAL A 521 24.77 -32.41 -18.12
CA VAL A 521 24.11 -32.16 -16.83
C VAL A 521 24.61 -30.85 -16.23
N LYS A 522 23.73 -30.19 -15.48
CA LYS A 522 24.01 -28.96 -14.74
C LYS A 522 23.58 -29.12 -13.29
N LEU A 523 24.54 -29.11 -12.38
CA LEU A 523 24.29 -29.04 -10.94
C LEU A 523 24.30 -27.57 -10.53
N ARG A 524 23.27 -27.15 -9.81
CA ARG A 524 23.12 -25.78 -9.29
C ARG A 524 22.85 -25.81 -7.80
N HIS A 525 23.48 -24.90 -7.07
CA HIS A 525 23.25 -24.70 -5.66
C HIS A 525 23.20 -23.20 -5.34
N THR A 526 22.09 -22.74 -4.78
CA THR A 526 21.86 -21.35 -4.39
C THR A 526 21.74 -21.27 -2.88
N LEU A 527 22.45 -20.33 -2.26
CA LEU A 527 22.31 -19.99 -0.83
C LEU A 527 21.83 -18.56 -0.72
N GLU A 528 20.67 -18.38 -0.11
CA GLU A 528 20.08 -17.08 0.22
C GLU A 528 20.30 -16.80 1.70
N GLY A 529 20.99 -15.71 2.02
CA GLY A 529 21.19 -15.27 3.39
C GLY A 529 19.87 -14.94 4.06
N GLY A 530 19.81 -15.17 5.37
CA GLY A 530 18.77 -14.56 6.20
C GLY A 530 18.96 -13.06 6.25
N TYR A 531 17.88 -12.32 6.45
CA TYR A 531 17.90 -10.87 6.47
C TYR A 531 16.86 -10.32 7.45
N GLN A 532 17.11 -9.11 7.90
CA GLN A 532 16.23 -8.38 8.79
C GLN A 532 15.96 -7.00 8.20
N GLU A 533 14.69 -6.69 8.03
CA GLU A 533 14.27 -5.40 7.50
C GLU A 533 14.26 -4.30 8.57
N ARG A 534 14.31 -3.06 8.10
CA ARG A 534 14.30 -1.82 8.88
C ARG A 534 13.38 -0.78 8.23
N ASN A 535 13.11 0.30 8.97
CA ASN A 535 12.34 1.48 8.54
C ASN A 535 10.81 1.30 8.32
N ALA A 536 10.25 0.10 8.50
CA ALA A 536 8.80 -0.13 8.44
C ALA A 536 8.14 -0.42 9.80
N GLY A 537 8.83 -0.21 10.93
CA GLY A 537 8.26 -0.39 12.27
C GLY A 537 7.77 -1.82 12.53
N ASP A 538 6.50 -1.96 12.94
CA ASP A 538 5.85 -3.26 13.24
C ASP A 538 5.80 -4.21 12.03
N PHE A 539 5.97 -3.68 10.82
CA PHE A 539 5.91 -4.43 9.57
C PHE A 539 7.28 -5.00 9.14
N ASN A 540 8.36 -4.67 9.84
CA ASN A 540 9.70 -5.19 9.54
C ASN A 540 9.70 -6.72 9.63
N LEU A 541 10.11 -7.37 8.54
CA LEU A 541 10.25 -8.82 8.45
C LEU A 541 11.66 -9.25 8.85
N ASN A 542 11.75 -10.33 9.63
CA ASN A 542 12.99 -11.07 9.84
C ASN A 542 12.83 -12.45 9.20
N MET A 543 13.70 -12.78 8.26
CA MET A 543 13.61 -13.96 7.40
C MET A 543 14.87 -14.81 7.59
N ASN A 544 14.72 -16.12 7.78
CA ASN A 544 15.86 -17.02 7.86
C ASN A 544 16.53 -17.23 6.48
N SER A 545 17.71 -17.85 6.51
CA SER A 545 18.42 -18.26 5.30
C SER A 545 17.69 -19.38 4.57
N GLY A 546 17.79 -19.38 3.25
CA GLY A 546 17.28 -20.43 2.37
C GLY A 546 18.38 -21.08 1.54
N SER A 547 18.12 -22.27 1.03
CA SER A 547 18.97 -22.96 0.07
C SER A 547 18.13 -23.66 -0.98
N GLU A 548 18.63 -23.68 -2.20
CA GLU A 548 18.05 -24.39 -3.34
C GLU A 548 19.13 -25.23 -4.01
N THR A 549 18.81 -26.49 -4.33
CA THR A 549 19.69 -27.38 -5.09
C THR A 549 18.91 -28.01 -6.23
N ALA A 550 19.50 -27.96 -7.42
CA ALA A 550 18.90 -28.45 -8.63
C ALA A 550 19.90 -29.25 -9.47
N VAL A 551 19.43 -30.33 -10.09
CA VAL A 551 20.15 -31.02 -11.17
C VAL A 551 19.30 -30.92 -12.42
N ASP A 552 19.82 -30.28 -13.46
CA ASP A 552 19.15 -30.17 -14.75
C ASP A 552 19.83 -31.08 -15.77
N SER A 553 19.03 -31.68 -16.64
CA SER A 553 19.54 -32.24 -17.89
C SER A 553 19.71 -31.11 -18.91
N ILE A 554 20.70 -31.24 -19.77
CA ILE A 554 20.93 -30.33 -20.88
C ILE A 554 20.95 -31.14 -22.17
N VAL A 555 20.16 -30.72 -23.14
CA VAL A 555 20.28 -31.14 -24.53
C VAL A 555 20.20 -29.90 -25.39
N GLY A 556 21.11 -29.76 -26.34
CA GLY A 556 21.07 -28.62 -27.23
C GLY A 556 21.76 -28.83 -28.56
N LEU A 557 21.57 -27.84 -29.41
CA LEU A 557 22.08 -27.79 -30.76
C LEU A 557 22.63 -26.39 -31.02
N LYS A 558 23.89 -26.32 -31.45
CA LYS A 558 24.50 -25.11 -31.97
C LYS A 558 24.70 -25.22 -33.48
N LEU A 559 24.30 -24.19 -34.20
CA LEU A 559 24.50 -24.02 -35.63
C LEU A 559 25.40 -22.80 -35.84
N ASP A 560 26.49 -22.95 -36.58
CA ASP A 560 27.36 -21.85 -36.99
C ASP A 560 27.54 -21.92 -38.51
N TYR A 561 27.21 -20.83 -39.22
CA TYR A 561 27.43 -20.69 -40.66
C TYR A 561 28.39 -19.53 -40.92
N ALA A 562 29.43 -19.78 -41.72
CA ALA A 562 30.38 -18.79 -42.19
C ALA A 562 30.41 -18.78 -43.72
N GLY A 563 29.83 -17.74 -44.31
CA GLY A 563 29.81 -17.51 -45.75
C GLY A 563 31.10 -16.84 -46.26
N LYS A 564 31.32 -16.94 -47.58
CA LYS A 564 32.54 -16.43 -48.23
C LYS A 564 32.58 -14.89 -48.34
N ASP A 565 31.43 -14.22 -48.24
CA ASP A 565 31.28 -12.76 -48.40
C ASP A 565 31.38 -11.97 -47.08
N GLY A 566 31.99 -12.56 -46.05
CA GLY A 566 32.12 -11.94 -44.72
C GLY A 566 30.88 -12.04 -43.83
N TRP A 567 29.79 -12.62 -44.34
CA TRP A 567 28.58 -12.92 -43.57
C TRP A 567 28.74 -14.21 -42.77
N SER A 568 28.24 -14.20 -41.54
CA SER A 568 28.11 -15.39 -40.71
C SER A 568 26.83 -15.32 -39.90
N ALA A 569 26.27 -16.48 -39.57
CA ALA A 569 25.10 -16.62 -38.74
C ALA A 569 25.35 -17.69 -37.67
N SER A 570 24.77 -17.52 -36.50
CA SER A 570 24.80 -18.51 -35.44
C SER A 570 23.41 -18.69 -34.85
N ALA A 571 23.09 -19.89 -34.41
CA ALA A 571 21.88 -20.18 -33.66
C ALA A 571 22.17 -21.23 -32.60
N THR A 572 21.63 -21.03 -31.40
CA THR A 572 21.68 -22.01 -30.31
C THR A 572 20.28 -22.29 -29.81
N LEU A 573 19.97 -23.56 -29.63
CA LEU A 573 18.78 -24.01 -28.93
C LEU A 573 19.20 -25.02 -27.87
N GLU A 574 18.89 -24.74 -26.61
CA GLU A 574 19.14 -25.59 -25.46
C GLU A 574 17.82 -25.78 -24.70
N GLY A 575 17.60 -26.99 -24.20
CA GLY A 575 16.59 -27.20 -23.18
C GLY A 575 16.75 -28.52 -22.45
N GLY A 576 16.13 -28.60 -21.28
CA GLY A 576 16.01 -29.84 -20.54
C GLY A 576 15.20 -29.70 -19.25
N PRO A 577 14.57 -30.79 -18.80
CA PRO A 577 13.90 -30.81 -17.51
C PRO A 577 14.88 -30.76 -16.35
N ASN A 578 14.39 -30.23 -15.24
CA ASN A 578 14.98 -30.46 -13.94
C ASN A 578 14.80 -31.92 -13.52
N LEU A 579 15.91 -32.63 -13.29
CA LEU A 579 15.98 -34.04 -12.89
C LEU A 579 15.79 -34.23 -11.37
N SER A 580 16.20 -33.23 -10.59
CA SER A 580 16.06 -33.21 -9.13
C SER A 580 16.02 -31.77 -8.63
N TYR A 581 15.10 -31.46 -7.72
CA TYR A 581 14.95 -30.15 -7.11
C TYR A 581 14.70 -30.30 -5.61
N ALA A 582 15.45 -29.58 -4.80
CA ALA A 582 15.27 -29.51 -3.37
C ALA A 582 15.44 -28.06 -2.90
N LYS A 583 14.45 -27.55 -2.17
CA LYS A 583 14.46 -26.21 -1.59
C LYS A 583 14.17 -26.29 -0.10
N SER A 584 14.91 -25.55 0.71
CA SER A 584 14.65 -25.46 2.15
C SER A 584 13.42 -24.61 2.43
N GLN A 585 12.62 -25.00 3.41
CA GLN A 585 11.53 -24.16 3.91
C GLN A 585 12.09 -22.89 4.57
N ARG A 586 11.64 -21.72 4.10
CA ARG A 586 11.93 -20.44 4.76
C ARG A 586 10.88 -20.14 5.82
N THR A 587 11.32 -19.51 6.90
CA THR A 587 10.49 -19.04 8.01
C THR A 587 10.76 -17.57 8.27
N ALA A 588 9.72 -16.82 8.60
CA ALA A 588 9.84 -15.42 8.95
C ALA A 588 9.11 -15.08 10.26
N SER A 589 9.38 -13.89 10.79
CA SER A 589 8.64 -13.25 11.87
C SER A 589 8.47 -11.75 11.58
N LEU A 590 7.39 -11.16 12.08
CA LEU A 590 7.14 -9.71 12.00
C LEU A 590 7.50 -9.05 13.33
N ALA A 591 8.12 -7.87 13.29
CA ALA A 591 8.47 -7.12 14.49
C ALA A 591 7.25 -6.85 15.40
N GLY A 592 6.08 -6.57 14.80
CA GLY A 592 4.83 -6.35 15.51
C GLY A 592 4.13 -7.61 16.02
N ALA A 593 4.56 -8.81 15.62
CA ALA A 593 3.91 -10.07 16.01
C ALA A 593 4.66 -10.82 17.13
N GLY A 594 5.53 -10.13 17.86
CA GLY A 594 6.32 -10.73 18.95
C GLY A 594 7.28 -11.82 18.43
N SER A 595 7.33 -12.96 19.12
CA SER A 595 8.20 -14.09 18.77
C SER A 595 7.54 -15.13 17.86
N GLN A 596 6.44 -14.78 17.19
CA GLN A 596 5.71 -15.72 16.34
C GLN A 596 6.43 -15.88 15.01
N HIS A 597 6.61 -17.14 14.61
CA HIS A 597 7.22 -17.51 13.35
C HIS A 597 6.21 -18.20 12.44
N PHE A 598 6.34 -17.98 11.14
CA PHE A 598 5.51 -18.61 10.12
C PHE A 598 6.35 -19.06 8.93
N ASN A 599 5.90 -20.10 8.23
CA ASN A 599 6.52 -20.52 6.99
C ASN A 599 6.15 -19.57 5.85
N ILE A 600 7.08 -19.37 4.93
CA ILE A 600 6.84 -18.64 3.69
C ILE A 600 6.51 -19.61 2.56
N ASP A 601 5.37 -19.40 1.92
CA ASP A 601 5.06 -19.97 0.62
C ASP A 601 5.29 -18.88 -0.45
N ASP A 602 6.43 -18.95 -1.14
CA ASP A 602 6.77 -18.06 -2.26
C ASP A 602 6.31 -18.63 -3.63
N GLY A 603 5.57 -19.73 -3.61
CA GLY A 603 5.02 -20.38 -4.80
C GLY A 603 6.06 -20.99 -5.75
N GLN A 604 7.35 -20.93 -5.43
CA GLN A 604 8.40 -21.48 -6.28
C GLN A 604 8.35 -23.01 -6.24
N LYS A 605 8.32 -23.62 -7.44
CA LYS A 605 8.28 -25.08 -7.60
C LYS A 605 9.33 -25.52 -8.61
N GLY A 606 10.01 -26.62 -8.31
CA GLY A 606 10.89 -27.30 -9.24
C GLY A 606 10.12 -28.07 -10.33
N GLY A 607 10.86 -28.74 -11.22
CA GLY A 607 10.29 -29.63 -12.24
C GLY A 607 9.87 -28.94 -13.55
N GLY A 608 10.23 -27.67 -13.74
CA GLY A 608 10.06 -26.98 -15.03
C GLY A 608 11.08 -27.41 -16.10
N ILE A 609 10.86 -26.94 -17.32
CA ILE A 609 11.84 -27.00 -18.42
C ILE A 609 12.63 -25.70 -18.43
N ASN A 610 13.95 -25.83 -18.33
CA ASN A 610 14.89 -24.73 -18.54
C ASN A 610 15.26 -24.67 -20.03
N SER A 611 15.45 -23.47 -20.57
CA SER A 611 15.71 -23.30 -22.00
C SER A 611 16.53 -22.06 -22.30
N LEU A 612 17.36 -22.14 -23.34
CA LEU A 612 18.06 -21.02 -23.95
C LEU A 612 17.86 -21.10 -25.47
N ALA A 613 17.39 -20.01 -26.06
CA ALA A 613 17.38 -19.82 -27.50
C ALA A 613 18.17 -18.56 -27.83
N SER A 614 19.09 -18.64 -28.78
CA SER A 614 19.80 -17.47 -29.29
C SER A 614 20.01 -17.55 -30.80
N VAL A 615 20.02 -16.39 -31.44
CA VAL A 615 20.32 -16.23 -32.86
C VAL A 615 21.21 -15.02 -33.04
N GLY A 616 22.20 -15.12 -33.91
CA GLY A 616 23.14 -14.03 -34.18
C GLY A 616 23.49 -13.94 -35.65
N VAL A 617 23.62 -12.72 -36.16
CA VAL A 617 24.10 -12.45 -37.53
C VAL A 617 25.24 -11.46 -37.46
N LYS A 618 26.36 -11.82 -38.10
CA LYS A 618 27.56 -11.01 -38.15
C LYS A 618 27.98 -10.76 -39.59
N TYR A 619 28.26 -9.50 -39.90
CA TYR A 619 28.96 -9.11 -41.11
C TYR A 619 30.37 -8.62 -40.75
N SER A 620 31.39 -9.14 -41.43
CA SER A 620 32.79 -8.76 -41.25
C SER A 620 33.39 -8.29 -42.57
N SER A 621 33.97 -7.10 -42.56
CA SER A 621 34.88 -6.58 -43.59
C SER A 621 36.33 -6.64 -43.07
N LYS A 622 37.30 -6.22 -43.90
CA LYS A 622 38.73 -6.25 -43.54
C LYS A 622 39.07 -5.54 -42.22
N GLU A 623 38.36 -4.46 -41.91
CA GLU A 623 38.66 -3.61 -40.75
C GLU A 623 37.48 -3.44 -39.80
N SER A 624 36.29 -3.95 -40.14
CA SER A 624 35.09 -3.70 -39.34
C SER A 624 34.22 -4.92 -39.24
N SER A 625 33.51 -5.08 -38.13
CA SER A 625 32.44 -6.08 -38.04
C SER A 625 31.24 -5.53 -37.31
N LEU A 626 30.05 -5.85 -37.80
CA LEU A 626 28.77 -5.59 -37.16
C LEU A 626 28.17 -6.93 -36.76
N ASN A 627 27.75 -7.08 -35.50
CA ASN A 627 27.08 -8.27 -34.99
C ASN A 627 25.75 -7.88 -34.35
N LEU A 628 24.69 -8.60 -34.68
CA LEU A 628 23.38 -8.47 -34.06
C LEU A 628 22.98 -9.83 -33.47
N ASP A 629 22.81 -9.89 -32.17
CA ASP A 629 22.42 -11.09 -31.43
C ASP A 629 21.06 -10.88 -30.76
N ALA A 630 20.24 -11.91 -30.69
CA ALA A 630 19.02 -11.95 -29.90
C ALA A 630 18.96 -13.23 -29.08
N TYR A 631 18.41 -13.16 -27.88
CA TYR A 631 18.29 -14.32 -26.99
C TYR A 631 16.99 -14.32 -26.18
N ASN A 632 16.62 -15.52 -25.75
CA ASN A 632 15.57 -15.78 -24.78
C ASN A 632 16.04 -16.91 -23.87
N TRP A 633 16.13 -16.62 -22.58
CA TRP A 633 16.54 -17.52 -21.53
C TRP A 633 15.38 -17.72 -20.55
N LYS A 634 15.20 -18.95 -20.08
CA LYS A 634 14.19 -19.30 -19.07
C LYS A 634 14.74 -20.35 -18.12
N GLU A 635 14.57 -20.12 -16.83
CA GLU A 635 14.94 -21.05 -15.76
C GLU A 635 13.95 -20.93 -14.60
N GLU A 636 13.32 -22.04 -14.21
CA GLU A 636 12.41 -22.11 -13.04
C GLU A 636 11.33 -21.01 -12.97
N GLY A 637 10.81 -20.59 -14.13
CA GLY A 637 9.78 -19.55 -14.23
C GLY A 637 10.33 -18.12 -14.28
N ILE A 638 11.63 -17.92 -14.11
CA ILE A 638 12.35 -16.69 -14.43
C ILE A 638 12.65 -16.69 -15.93
N SER A 639 12.51 -15.55 -16.60
CA SER A 639 12.87 -15.41 -18.00
C SER A 639 13.59 -14.09 -18.25
N ASP A 640 14.58 -14.11 -19.12
CA ASP A 640 15.30 -12.94 -19.59
C ASP A 640 15.40 -12.99 -21.12
N LYS A 641 15.29 -11.84 -21.76
CA LYS A 641 15.34 -11.74 -23.22
C LYS A 641 15.99 -10.42 -23.59
N GLY A 642 16.74 -10.43 -24.68
CA GLY A 642 17.41 -9.22 -25.11
C GLY A 642 17.94 -9.29 -26.53
N VAL A 643 18.38 -8.13 -27.00
CA VAL A 643 19.02 -7.94 -28.29
C VAL A 643 20.31 -7.16 -28.05
N MET A 644 21.40 -7.58 -28.69
CA MET A 644 22.70 -6.93 -28.60
C MET A 644 23.20 -6.56 -29.99
N LEU A 645 23.57 -5.30 -30.18
CA LEU A 645 24.26 -4.81 -31.38
C LEU A 645 25.70 -4.47 -31.01
N ASN A 646 26.66 -5.10 -31.68
CA ASN A 646 28.09 -4.88 -31.46
C ASN A 646 28.75 -4.38 -32.76
N PHE A 647 29.41 -3.23 -32.71
CA PHE A 647 30.24 -2.72 -33.80
C PHE A 647 31.71 -2.73 -33.39
N LYS A 648 32.56 -3.36 -34.20
CA LYS A 648 34.01 -3.40 -34.02
C LYS A 648 34.66 -2.71 -35.20
N LYS A 649 35.62 -1.81 -34.93
CA LYS A 649 36.55 -1.24 -35.90
C LYS A 649 37.97 -1.54 -35.43
N THR A 650 38.77 -2.17 -36.27
CA THR A 650 40.21 -2.34 -36.05
C THR A 650 40.90 -1.11 -36.63
N PHE A 651 41.75 -0.46 -35.82
CA PHE A 651 42.54 0.71 -36.19
C PHE A 651 43.99 0.33 -36.47
#